data_AF-A0A8T3C3H5-F1
#
_entry.id   AF-A0A8T3C3H5-F1
#
_cell.length_a   1.000
_cell.length_b   1.000
_cell.length_c   1.000
_cell.angle_alpha   90.00
_cell.angle_beta   90.00
_cell.angle_gamma   90.00
#
_symmetry.space_group_name_H-M   'P 1'
#
loop_
_entity.id
_entity.type
_entity.pdbx_description
1 polymer ?
#
loop_
_entity_poly.entity_id
_entity_poly.type
_entity_poly.pdbx_seq_one_letter_code
_entity_poly.pdbx_strand_id
1 'polypeptide(L)'
;MATASSVTLRPYMNHSHRVWEDPSYFKWRKRDAHVPLRSHDTIEGSLRFWYDRSKVDFLLSNSAVWNDEAISHALGSAEFWTKGLPFLKSLSGYWKFFLASSPASIPVDFHVIGFDDSVWESLPVPSNWQMHGFDRPIYTNTAYPFPFNPPHVPLDNPTGCYRRQFCIPKDWKGRRILLHFEAVDSAFFVWINGILIGYSQDSRLPAEFEITDSCHPIDSDMENILSVQVMKWSDGSYLEDQDHWWLSGIHRDVLLIAKPKVEVKLDGLSKYLEETNLANFTIEASLYDNTGYSYGDVNGVFDLNPYKVVHMVVKSPAVDIHGFHGYLLTGKFNEPKLWSSEHPNLYTLVIILKDASGELLDCESCQVGIRQISRAPKQLLVNGVPVVIRGVNRHEHHPRTGKTNLEACMIKDLVLMKQCNINAVRNSHYPQHPRWYELCDLFGIYMIDEANIETHGFNDSSNFKHPTLEAAWACCMLDRVVGMVERDKNHACIIAWSLGNESSYGPNHGALAGWVRAKDPSRFLHYEGGGSRTSSTDIVCPMYMRVWDMVKIAADPYESRPLILCEYSHAMGNSNGNIHEYWKAIDNTFGLQGGFIWEWVDQGLLKEGKDGIKHWAYGGDFGDFPNDLNFCLNGLTWPDRTPHPALHEVKYVYQPIKVSLTDSKIKIVNAQFFETTNALEFSWSLLGDGCILGSGILELPIIFPQSSYEIEIESSPWYSLWNSCSAAETFLTIIAKLEQSTRWANEGHVLASSQLRLPSRRKLCPHAISFTKKAFLLLEHADDIITIKKESNFCIKFNTRTGTIERWEACKGLISEIEIMRLGLVVRTVGREMLRGCVQEQRLLRLIAEPGNRRIHYDLLQLTVLPSQFGGNLVRSIICCVLYISTCKKAMYLTAIEGLLTAEVNTMTLVISLKACIVACE
;
A
#
# COMPACT_ATOMS: atom_id res chain seq x y z
N MET A 1 22.39 3.76 42.39
CA MET A 1 23.52 3.15 43.14
C MET A 1 23.46 1.64 42.89
N ALA A 2 24.42 0.93 42.32
CA ALA A 2 25.88 1.06 42.36
C ALA A 2 26.53 1.27 40.99
N THR A 3 27.68 1.95 41.04
CA THR A 3 28.61 2.25 39.96
C THR A 3 29.20 0.99 39.34
N ALA A 4 28.79 0.65 38.12
CA ALA A 4 29.58 -0.18 37.22
C ALA A 4 30.44 0.75 36.36
N SER A 5 31.71 0.82 36.75
CA SER A 5 32.79 1.47 36.01
C SER A 5 32.82 1.06 34.54
N SER A 6 32.84 2.07 33.67
CA SER A 6 33.54 2.11 32.38
C SER A 6 34.24 0.81 31.94
N VAL A 7 33.50 -0.10 31.33
CA VAL A 7 34.10 -1.01 30.34
C VAL A 7 33.95 -0.31 29.00
N THR A 8 35.02 0.36 28.60
CA THR A 8 35.27 0.78 27.22
C THR A 8 35.29 -0.44 26.30
N LEU A 9 34.12 -0.91 25.89
CA LEU A 9 33.99 -1.69 24.66
C LEU A 9 34.18 -0.69 23.51
N ARG A 10 35.43 -0.52 23.05
CA ARG A 10 35.69 -0.02 21.70
C ARG A 10 35.39 -1.21 20.77
N PRO A 11 34.24 -1.25 20.07
CA PRO A 11 33.85 -2.41 19.25
C PRO A 11 34.82 -2.68 18.10
N TYR A 12 35.66 -1.70 17.74
CA TYR A 12 36.65 -1.80 16.67
C TYR A 12 37.93 -2.58 17.05
N MET A 13 38.18 -2.86 18.33
CA MET A 13 39.50 -3.29 18.82
C MET A 13 39.63 -4.79 19.10
N ASN A 14 38.55 -5.56 19.06
CA ASN A 14 38.63 -7.01 19.18
C ASN A 14 38.29 -7.63 17.82
N HIS A 15 39.32 -7.96 17.03
CA HIS A 15 39.19 -8.48 15.66
C HIS A 15 38.29 -9.74 15.52
N SER A 16 37.88 -10.36 16.62
CA SER A 16 37.02 -11.55 16.63
C SER A 16 35.52 -11.28 16.78
N HIS A 17 35.06 -10.09 17.19
CA HIS A 17 33.64 -9.84 17.47
C HIS A 17 33.02 -8.90 16.42
N ARG A 18 32.09 -9.45 15.62
CA ARG A 18 31.36 -8.74 14.57
C ARG A 18 30.00 -8.32 15.11
N VAL A 19 29.86 -7.03 15.44
CA VAL A 19 28.63 -6.51 16.05
C VAL A 19 27.39 -6.57 15.14
N TRP A 20 27.59 -6.72 13.84
CA TRP A 20 26.52 -6.93 12.84
C TRP A 20 26.15 -8.41 12.67
N GLU A 21 26.61 -9.27 13.57
CA GLU A 21 26.19 -10.68 13.72
C GLU A 21 25.76 -10.97 15.16
N ASP A 22 25.33 -9.94 15.90
CA ASP A 22 24.93 -10.04 17.30
C ASP A 22 23.58 -9.32 17.50
N PRO A 23 22.45 -10.07 17.56
CA PRO A 23 21.12 -9.47 17.72
C PRO A 23 20.92 -8.77 19.07
N SER A 24 21.82 -8.95 20.03
CA SER A 24 21.83 -8.18 21.28
C SER A 24 22.52 -6.82 21.14
N TYR A 25 23.30 -6.61 20.07
CA TYR A 25 24.01 -5.36 19.74
C TYR A 25 23.45 -4.75 18.44
N PHE A 26 22.31 -4.09 18.55
CA PHE A 26 21.62 -3.46 17.40
C PHE A 26 21.78 -1.93 17.35
N LYS A 27 22.29 -1.31 18.42
CA LYS A 27 22.56 0.13 18.47
C LYS A 27 23.65 0.48 19.49
N TRP A 28 24.42 1.53 19.22
CA TRP A 28 25.37 2.12 20.17
C TRP A 28 25.47 3.63 19.98
N ARG A 29 25.32 4.36 21.08
CA ARG A 29 25.23 5.84 21.14
C ARG A 29 24.10 6.46 20.28
N LYS A 30 23.20 5.65 19.72
CA LYS A 30 21.94 6.09 19.12
C LYS A 30 21.04 6.68 20.20
N ARG A 31 20.53 7.90 20.00
CA ARG A 31 19.55 8.54 20.88
C ARG A 31 18.20 7.80 20.85
N ASP A 32 17.42 7.96 21.91
CA ASP A 32 16.07 7.42 21.96
C ASP A 32 15.18 8.03 20.88
N ALA A 33 14.29 7.21 20.32
CA ALA A 33 13.32 7.66 19.32
C ALA A 33 12.38 8.73 19.89
N HIS A 34 12.01 9.67 19.03
CA HIS A 34 11.08 10.74 19.33
C HIS A 34 10.33 11.16 18.06
N VAL A 35 9.26 11.92 18.24
CA VAL A 35 8.53 12.50 17.10
C VAL A 35 9.45 13.44 16.31
N PRO A 36 9.22 13.62 14.99
CA PRO A 36 10.08 14.46 14.17
C PRO A 36 10.27 15.87 14.74
N LEU A 37 11.52 16.30 14.90
CA LEU A 37 11.86 17.65 15.36
C LEU A 37 11.83 18.62 14.17
N ARG A 38 11.46 19.87 14.43
CA ARG A 38 11.40 20.95 13.43
C ARG A 38 12.24 22.15 13.86
N SER A 39 12.42 22.35 15.16
CA SER A 39 13.35 23.32 15.76
C SER A 39 13.19 24.71 15.15
N HIS A 40 12.03 25.31 15.40
CA HIS A 40 11.71 26.66 14.95
C HIS A 40 12.35 27.71 15.87
N ASP A 41 12.54 28.92 15.35
CA ASP A 41 12.99 30.10 16.11
C ASP A 41 11.83 30.94 16.66
N THR A 42 10.63 30.78 16.10
CA THR A 42 9.44 31.61 16.39
C THR A 42 8.14 30.82 16.24
N ILE A 43 7.07 31.32 16.87
CA ILE A 43 5.72 30.78 16.72
C ILE A 43 5.24 30.99 15.28
N GLU A 44 5.47 32.19 14.75
CA GLU A 44 5.10 32.60 13.40
C GLU A 44 5.82 31.73 12.35
N GLY A 45 7.11 31.44 12.54
CA GLY A 45 7.87 30.52 11.70
C GLY A 45 7.30 29.09 11.72
N SER A 46 6.86 28.62 12.89
CA SER A 46 6.19 27.31 13.03
C SER A 46 4.89 27.25 12.23
N LEU A 47 4.05 28.28 12.37
CA LEU A 47 2.77 28.38 11.66
C LEU A 47 2.98 28.51 10.15
N ARG A 48 3.98 29.29 9.73
CA ARG A 48 4.35 29.45 8.33
C ARG A 48 4.77 28.13 7.70
N PHE A 49 5.61 27.37 8.40
CA PHE A 49 6.09 26.07 7.95
C PHE A 49 4.94 25.12 7.65
N TRP A 50 3.97 24.99 8.57
CA TRP A 50 2.82 24.11 8.36
C TRP A 50 1.86 24.62 7.29
N TYR A 51 1.66 25.94 7.20
CA TYR A 51 0.87 26.53 6.13
C TYR A 51 1.45 26.20 4.75
N ASP A 52 2.75 26.43 4.52
CA ASP A 52 3.38 26.14 3.24
C ASP A 52 3.39 24.64 2.94
N ARG A 53 3.61 23.77 3.93
CA ARG A 53 3.54 22.31 3.75
C ARG A 53 2.14 21.77 3.51
N SER A 54 1.11 22.53 3.88
CA SER A 54 -0.27 22.18 3.57
C SER A 54 -0.67 22.50 2.13
N LYS A 55 0.17 23.20 1.35
CA LYS A 55 -0.09 23.55 -0.05
C LYS A 55 0.26 22.40 -1.00
N VAL A 56 -0.45 21.30 -0.84
CA VAL A 56 -0.32 20.09 -1.67
C VAL A 56 -1.67 19.70 -2.20
N ASP A 57 -1.81 19.54 -3.50
CA ASP A 57 -3.08 19.18 -4.14
C ASP A 57 -2.84 18.27 -5.35
N PHE A 58 -3.91 17.93 -6.05
CA PHE A 58 -3.84 17.09 -7.24
C PHE A 58 -3.02 17.72 -8.38
N LEU A 59 -2.80 19.04 -8.42
CA LEU A 59 -1.96 19.66 -9.45
C LEU A 59 -0.49 19.32 -9.21
N LEU A 60 -0.04 19.33 -7.95
CA LEU A 60 1.32 18.91 -7.60
C LEU A 60 1.58 17.45 -7.95
N SER A 61 0.54 16.60 -7.97
CA SER A 61 0.67 15.21 -8.43
C SER A 61 1.12 15.07 -9.89
N ASN A 62 0.92 16.11 -10.72
CA ASN A 62 1.35 16.11 -12.11
C ASN A 62 2.85 16.35 -12.29
N SER A 63 3.56 16.75 -11.23
CA SER A 63 5.03 16.86 -11.23
C SER A 63 5.73 15.57 -10.78
N ALA A 64 4.99 14.47 -10.59
CA ALA A 64 5.57 13.16 -10.32
C ALA A 64 6.37 12.69 -11.55
N VAL A 65 7.59 12.23 -11.32
CA VAL A 65 8.52 11.78 -12.36
C VAL A 65 8.96 10.36 -12.05
N TRP A 66 9.05 9.51 -13.09
CA TRP A 66 9.31 8.06 -12.96
C TRP A 66 10.56 7.61 -13.73
N ASN A 67 11.35 8.56 -14.22
CA ASN A 67 12.50 8.38 -15.09
C ASN A 67 13.77 8.94 -14.42
N ASP A 68 14.85 9.15 -15.17
CA ASP A 68 16.16 9.60 -14.64
C ASP A 68 16.11 10.99 -13.96
N GLU A 69 15.14 11.85 -14.28
CA GLU A 69 14.95 13.15 -13.62
C GLU A 69 14.62 12.97 -12.12
N ALA A 70 14.09 11.81 -11.74
CA ALA A 70 13.74 11.49 -10.35
C ALA A 70 14.94 11.58 -9.40
N ILE A 71 16.18 11.37 -9.86
CA ILE A 71 17.37 11.56 -9.02
C ILE A 71 17.47 13.02 -8.56
N SER A 72 17.39 13.97 -9.51
CA SER A 72 17.49 15.39 -9.18
C SER A 72 16.31 15.84 -8.31
N HIS A 73 15.11 15.32 -8.57
CA HIS A 73 13.92 15.64 -7.78
C HIS A 73 13.98 15.05 -6.36
N ALA A 74 14.56 13.87 -6.17
CA ALA A 74 14.80 13.30 -4.84
C ALA A 74 15.74 14.19 -4.02
N LEU A 75 16.88 14.60 -4.61
CA LEU A 75 17.81 15.54 -3.96
C LEU A 75 17.16 16.90 -3.66
N GLY A 76 16.35 17.42 -4.57
CA GLY A 76 15.62 18.68 -4.36
C GLY A 76 14.54 18.58 -3.28
N SER A 77 13.87 17.42 -3.15
CA SER A 77 12.86 17.18 -2.11
C SER A 77 13.49 17.27 -0.71
N ALA A 78 14.68 16.68 -0.55
CA ALA A 78 15.42 16.71 0.69
C ALA A 78 15.80 18.12 1.16
N GLU A 79 16.28 18.94 0.23
CA GLU A 79 16.62 20.33 0.52
C GLU A 79 15.35 21.14 0.85
N PHE A 80 14.28 20.92 0.09
CA PHE A 80 13.00 21.61 0.27
C PHE A 80 12.43 21.45 1.69
N TRP A 81 12.60 20.29 2.34
CA TRP A 81 12.05 20.04 3.68
C TRP A 81 12.73 20.81 4.80
N THR A 82 13.99 21.19 4.61
CA THR A 82 14.76 21.99 5.57
C THR A 82 14.74 23.47 5.24
N LYS A 83 14.22 23.85 4.06
CA LYS A 83 14.23 25.22 3.58
C LYS A 83 13.44 26.15 4.51
N GLY A 84 14.12 27.20 4.97
CA GLY A 84 13.53 28.20 5.86
C GLY A 84 13.46 27.79 7.33
N LEU A 85 13.94 26.61 7.71
CA LEU A 85 14.11 26.22 9.11
C LEU A 85 15.47 26.70 9.63
N PRO A 86 15.51 27.46 10.74
CA PRO A 86 16.73 28.11 11.23
C PRO A 86 17.73 27.12 11.83
N PHE A 87 17.25 26.00 12.40
CA PHE A 87 18.05 25.04 13.15
C PHE A 87 18.03 23.63 12.55
N LEU A 88 17.71 23.53 11.25
CA LEU A 88 17.72 22.28 10.49
C LEU A 88 18.46 22.49 9.16
N LYS A 89 19.29 21.53 8.77
CA LYS A 89 20.03 21.59 7.50
C LYS A 89 20.14 20.20 6.88
N SER A 90 19.74 20.06 5.62
CA SER A 90 19.97 18.83 4.86
C SER A 90 21.44 18.67 4.48
N LEU A 91 21.94 17.44 4.57
CA LEU A 91 23.22 17.00 4.00
C LEU A 91 23.05 16.20 2.71
N SER A 92 21.82 16.11 2.19
CA SER A 92 21.54 15.46 0.91
C SER A 92 22.31 16.14 -0.24
N GLY A 93 22.67 15.35 -1.24
CA GLY A 93 23.52 15.76 -2.35
C GLY A 93 24.49 14.66 -2.74
N TYR A 94 25.51 15.00 -3.54
CA TYR A 94 26.51 14.02 -3.97
C TYR A 94 27.60 13.80 -2.92
N TRP A 95 27.82 12.56 -2.53
CA TRP A 95 28.82 12.15 -1.54
C TRP A 95 29.88 11.31 -2.23
N LYS A 96 31.12 11.36 -1.74
CA LYS A 96 32.18 10.46 -2.19
C LYS A 96 31.83 9.04 -1.76
N PHE A 97 31.94 8.09 -2.67
CA PHE A 97 31.47 6.73 -2.46
C PHE A 97 32.45 5.69 -3.00
N PHE A 98 32.65 4.62 -2.21
CA PHE A 98 33.41 3.43 -2.58
C PHE A 98 32.67 2.19 -2.08
N LEU A 99 32.47 1.18 -2.96
CA LEU A 99 31.89 -0.10 -2.56
C LEU A 99 33.01 -1.15 -2.40
N ALA A 100 33.21 -1.60 -1.16
CA ALA A 100 34.10 -2.71 -0.84
C ALA A 100 33.35 -4.04 -0.94
N SER A 101 34.06 -5.15 -1.18
CA SER A 101 33.45 -6.49 -1.26
C SER A 101 33.06 -7.07 0.10
N SER A 102 33.68 -6.60 1.18
CA SER A 102 33.42 -7.00 2.57
C SER A 102 33.77 -5.89 3.57
N PRO A 103 33.27 -5.94 4.82
CA PRO A 103 33.65 -5.00 5.87
C PRO A 103 35.15 -5.01 6.19
N ALA A 104 35.84 -6.12 5.93
CA ALA A 104 37.28 -6.27 6.14
C ALA A 104 38.14 -5.69 4.99
N SER A 105 37.52 -5.38 3.84
CA SER A 105 38.19 -4.89 2.63
C SER A 105 38.00 -3.39 2.39
N ILE A 106 37.40 -2.68 3.34
CA ILE A 106 37.25 -1.22 3.26
C ILE A 106 38.63 -0.53 3.23
N PRO A 107 38.78 0.63 2.58
CA PRO A 107 40.05 1.35 2.57
C PRO A 107 40.51 1.70 3.98
N VAL A 108 41.77 1.38 4.29
CA VAL A 108 42.35 1.63 5.62
C VAL A 108 42.26 3.11 5.94
N ASP A 109 41.82 3.41 7.16
CA ASP A 109 41.69 4.77 7.67
C ASP A 109 40.80 5.70 6.82
N PHE A 110 39.86 5.18 6.02
CA PHE A 110 38.95 6.01 5.20
C PHE A 110 38.12 7.02 6.01
N HIS A 111 38.10 6.92 7.35
CA HIS A 111 37.38 7.82 8.23
C HIS A 111 38.24 9.01 8.71
N VAL A 112 39.57 8.99 8.52
CA VAL A 112 40.46 10.07 8.99
C VAL A 112 40.37 11.30 8.10
N ILE A 113 40.72 12.46 8.67
CA ILE A 113 40.56 13.75 8.00
C ILE A 113 41.38 13.82 6.70
N GLY A 114 42.67 13.44 6.77
CA GLY A 114 43.61 13.54 5.65
C GLY A 114 43.54 12.40 4.62
N PHE A 115 42.51 11.54 4.66
CA PHE A 115 42.34 10.49 3.65
C PHE A 115 42.02 11.10 2.28
N ASP A 116 42.71 10.64 1.24
CA ASP A 116 42.50 11.08 -0.15
C ASP A 116 41.40 10.25 -0.82
N ASP A 117 40.21 10.84 -0.95
CA ASP A 117 39.05 10.28 -1.66
C ASP A 117 38.86 10.88 -3.06
N SER A 118 39.88 11.56 -3.61
CA SER A 118 39.77 12.24 -4.91
C SER A 118 39.41 11.30 -6.05
N VAL A 119 39.90 10.06 -6.00
CA VAL A 119 39.63 8.99 -6.98
C VAL A 119 38.31 8.25 -6.75
N TRP A 120 37.60 8.50 -5.65
CA TRP A 120 36.29 7.88 -5.40
C TRP A 120 35.22 8.50 -6.29
N GLU A 121 34.27 7.65 -6.70
CA GLU A 121 33.07 8.06 -7.43
C GLU A 121 32.16 8.92 -6.54
N SER A 122 31.14 9.53 -7.15
CA SER A 122 30.16 10.35 -6.44
C SER A 122 28.77 9.73 -6.58
N LEU A 123 28.13 9.45 -5.45
CA LEU A 123 26.81 8.86 -5.36
C LEU A 123 25.82 9.89 -4.76
N PRO A 124 24.62 10.09 -5.33
CA PRO A 124 23.62 10.94 -4.70
C PRO A 124 23.14 10.29 -3.40
N VAL A 125 22.97 11.09 -2.35
CA VAL A 125 22.38 10.69 -1.08
C VAL A 125 21.18 11.60 -0.83
N PRO A 126 19.96 11.05 -0.65
CA PRO A 126 19.65 9.63 -0.54
C PRO A 126 19.68 8.83 -1.86
N SER A 127 20.09 7.56 -1.80
CA SER A 127 19.92 6.56 -2.86
C SER A 127 20.17 5.13 -2.39
N ASN A 128 19.79 4.16 -3.23
CA ASN A 128 20.30 2.79 -3.14
C ASN A 128 21.42 2.58 -4.17
N TRP A 129 22.59 2.10 -3.75
CA TRP A 129 23.76 2.02 -4.65
C TRP A 129 23.56 1.06 -5.83
N GLN A 130 22.67 0.06 -5.70
CA GLN A 130 22.29 -0.84 -6.79
C GLN A 130 21.64 -0.08 -7.96
N MET A 131 20.89 0.99 -7.67
CA MET A 131 20.23 1.84 -8.67
C MET A 131 21.23 2.75 -9.42
N HIS A 132 22.50 2.69 -9.04
CA HIS A 132 23.61 3.42 -9.64
C HIS A 132 24.68 2.49 -10.21
N GLY A 133 24.44 1.18 -10.26
CA GLY A 133 25.30 0.21 -10.94
C GLY A 133 26.48 -0.32 -10.12
N PHE A 134 26.58 0.02 -8.83
CA PHE A 134 27.65 -0.48 -7.95
C PHE A 134 27.48 -1.96 -7.57
N ASP A 135 26.26 -2.45 -7.55
CA ASP A 135 25.88 -3.83 -7.27
C ASP A 135 24.54 -4.13 -7.96
N ARG A 136 24.11 -5.38 -7.98
CA ARG A 136 22.80 -5.79 -8.53
C ARG A 136 21.71 -5.75 -7.44
N PRO A 137 20.49 -5.28 -7.77
CA PRO A 137 19.32 -5.51 -6.93
C PRO A 137 18.95 -7.00 -6.95
N ILE A 138 18.39 -7.52 -5.86
CA ILE A 138 17.97 -8.93 -5.76
C ILE A 138 16.50 -8.96 -5.37
N TYR A 139 15.66 -9.69 -6.11
CA TYR A 139 14.26 -9.89 -5.73
C TYR A 139 14.03 -11.34 -5.31
N THR A 140 13.66 -11.54 -4.05
CA THR A 140 13.16 -12.82 -3.52
C THR A 140 11.93 -12.55 -2.67
N ASN A 141 11.03 -13.52 -2.60
CA ASN A 141 9.85 -13.48 -1.75
C ASN A 141 10.21 -13.99 -0.34
N THR A 142 10.36 -15.32 -0.16
CA THR A 142 10.62 -15.91 1.17
C THR A 142 12.08 -16.33 1.39
N ALA A 143 12.84 -16.51 0.31
CA ALA A 143 14.21 -16.98 0.41
C ALA A 143 15.15 -15.81 0.74
N TYR A 144 15.89 -15.91 1.85
CA TYR A 144 17.00 -14.99 2.10
C TYR A 144 18.00 -15.04 0.95
N PRO A 145 18.45 -13.89 0.42
CA PRO A 145 19.37 -13.81 -0.73
C PRO A 145 20.84 -14.10 -0.35
N PHE A 146 21.07 -14.66 0.83
CA PHE A 146 22.37 -15.04 1.38
C PHE A 146 22.25 -16.35 2.17
N PRO A 147 23.37 -17.09 2.40
CA PRO A 147 23.40 -18.29 3.23
C PRO A 147 22.64 -18.14 4.55
N PHE A 148 21.57 -18.93 4.70
CA PHE A 148 20.70 -18.91 5.88
C PHE A 148 21.38 -19.58 7.08
N ASN A 149 22.00 -18.78 7.95
CA ASN A 149 22.76 -19.22 9.13
C ASN A 149 22.69 -18.20 10.28
N PRO A 150 21.49 -17.91 10.83
CA PRO A 150 21.33 -16.85 11.83
C PRO A 150 22.15 -17.11 13.11
N PRO A 151 22.74 -16.07 13.73
CA PRO A 151 22.71 -14.64 13.34
C PRO A 151 23.83 -14.25 12.35
N HIS A 152 24.59 -15.20 11.81
CA HIS A 152 25.74 -14.92 10.96
C HIS A 152 25.32 -14.50 9.54
N VAL A 153 26.12 -13.62 8.94
CA VAL A 153 25.96 -13.17 7.56
C VAL A 153 27.20 -13.55 6.74
N PRO A 154 27.16 -13.47 5.39
CA PRO A 154 28.32 -13.81 4.56
C PRO A 154 29.56 -13.00 4.91
N LEU A 155 30.74 -13.60 4.71
CA LEU A 155 32.00 -12.87 4.75
C LEU A 155 32.09 -11.86 3.60
N ASP A 156 31.68 -12.28 2.40
CA ASP A 156 31.51 -11.43 1.22
C ASP A 156 30.22 -10.63 1.35
N ASN A 157 30.29 -9.56 2.14
CA ASN A 157 29.19 -8.66 2.47
C ASN A 157 29.47 -7.27 1.91
N PRO A 158 28.90 -6.90 0.75
CA PRO A 158 29.13 -5.59 0.13
C PRO A 158 28.98 -4.45 1.13
N THR A 159 30.00 -3.60 1.20
CA THR A 159 30.10 -2.56 2.23
C THR A 159 30.37 -1.21 1.58
N GLY A 160 29.40 -0.31 1.68
CA GLY A 160 29.49 1.05 1.14
C GLY A 160 30.20 2.00 2.10
N CYS A 161 31.30 2.60 1.65
CA CYS A 161 32.00 3.67 2.35
C CYS A 161 31.58 5.02 1.75
N TYR A 162 31.05 5.91 2.58
CA TYR A 162 30.61 7.24 2.18
C TYR A 162 31.46 8.31 2.89
N ARG A 163 31.81 9.38 2.18
CA ARG A 163 32.47 10.57 2.74
C ARG A 163 31.80 11.86 2.27
N ARG A 164 31.62 12.80 3.20
CA ARG A 164 31.03 14.12 2.92
C ARG A 164 31.62 15.20 3.81
N GLN A 165 32.04 16.29 3.20
CA GLN A 165 32.40 17.52 3.90
C GLN A 165 31.15 18.34 4.22
N PHE A 166 31.13 18.99 5.39
CA PHE A 166 30.06 19.89 5.78
C PHE A 166 30.53 20.98 6.76
N CYS A 167 29.84 22.11 6.73
CA CYS A 167 30.00 23.21 7.69
C CYS A 167 28.77 23.31 8.60
N ILE A 168 29.03 23.55 9.89
CA ILE A 168 28.00 23.96 10.86
C ILE A 168 27.71 25.46 10.68
N PRO A 169 26.44 25.88 10.52
CA PRO A 169 26.09 27.29 10.46
C PRO A 169 26.56 28.09 11.68
N LYS A 170 27.06 29.32 11.47
CA LYS A 170 27.58 30.18 12.54
C LYS A 170 26.51 30.54 13.58
N ASP A 171 25.26 30.68 13.14
CA ASP A 171 24.11 31.00 13.99
C ASP A 171 23.72 29.87 14.96
N TRP A 172 24.36 28.69 14.85
CA TRP A 172 24.14 27.57 15.76
C TRP A 172 25.08 27.58 16.97
N LYS A 173 25.89 28.63 17.13
CA LYS A 173 26.82 28.78 18.25
C LYS A 173 26.13 28.58 19.61
N GLY A 174 26.72 27.74 20.45
CA GLY A 174 26.21 27.43 21.80
C GLY A 174 25.07 26.40 21.84
N ARG A 175 24.60 25.91 20.68
CA ARG A 175 23.63 24.81 20.56
C ARG A 175 24.33 23.46 20.47
N ARG A 176 23.59 22.41 20.81
CA ARG A 176 23.95 21.01 20.61
C ARG A 176 23.68 20.64 19.15
N ILE A 177 24.60 19.91 18.54
CA ILE A 177 24.49 19.47 17.15
C ILE A 177 24.19 17.98 17.11
N LEU A 178 23.09 17.64 16.45
CA LEU A 178 22.63 16.28 16.23
C LEU A 178 22.76 15.93 14.76
N LEU A 179 23.26 14.72 14.47
CA LEU A 179 23.29 14.11 13.16
C LEU A 179 22.19 13.08 13.08
N HIS A 180 21.26 13.26 12.15
CA HIS A 180 20.04 12.49 12.02
C HIS A 180 20.02 11.80 10.65
N PHE A 181 20.15 10.47 10.62
CA PHE A 181 19.91 9.66 9.44
C PHE A 181 18.46 9.21 9.47
N GLU A 182 17.66 9.55 8.46
CA GLU A 182 16.24 9.15 8.42
C GLU A 182 16.07 7.64 8.18
N ALA A 183 16.94 7.03 7.37
CA ALA A 183 17.02 5.57 7.18
C ALA A 183 18.31 5.15 6.45
N VAL A 184 18.91 4.04 6.87
CA VAL A 184 20.12 3.43 6.27
C VAL A 184 19.94 1.92 6.22
N ASP A 185 20.14 1.31 5.06
CA ASP A 185 19.92 -0.13 4.83
C ASP A 185 21.27 -0.89 4.67
N SER A 186 21.62 -1.88 5.50
CA SER A 186 20.83 -2.46 6.63
C SER A 186 21.39 -2.10 8.02
N ALA A 187 22.69 -1.83 8.12
CA ALA A 187 23.38 -1.45 9.36
C ALA A 187 24.60 -0.59 9.06
N PHE A 188 24.96 0.32 9.97
CA PHE A 188 26.06 1.24 9.71
C PHE A 188 26.80 1.74 10.94
N PHE A 189 28.07 2.10 10.71
CA PHE A 189 28.89 2.90 11.60
C PHE A 189 29.06 4.32 11.06
N VAL A 190 29.26 5.28 11.96
CA VAL A 190 29.44 6.69 11.61
C VAL A 190 30.61 7.32 12.37
N TRP A 191 31.39 8.15 11.67
CA TRP A 191 32.50 8.93 12.21
C TRP A 191 32.37 10.41 11.83
N ILE A 192 32.83 11.27 12.74
CA ILE A 192 33.02 12.70 12.49
C ILE A 192 34.49 13.04 12.76
N ASN A 193 35.18 13.61 11.78
CA ASN A 193 36.58 14.03 11.91
C ASN A 193 37.51 12.90 12.42
N GLY A 194 37.28 11.66 11.97
CA GLY A 194 38.01 10.47 12.42
C GLY A 194 37.55 9.87 13.76
N ILE A 195 36.64 10.53 14.49
CA ILE A 195 36.11 10.04 15.77
C ILE A 195 34.88 9.17 15.53
N LEU A 196 34.92 7.93 16.00
CA LEU A 196 33.79 7.01 15.93
C LEU A 196 32.62 7.50 16.81
N ILE A 197 31.48 7.74 16.19
CA ILE A 197 30.29 8.34 16.83
C ILE A 197 29.30 7.28 17.30
N GLY A 198 28.96 6.31 16.45
CA GLY A 198 27.84 5.41 16.74
C GLY A 198 27.69 4.22 15.78
N TYR A 199 26.73 3.36 16.12
CA TYR A 199 26.28 2.21 15.32
C TYR A 199 24.75 2.10 15.40
N SER A 200 24.09 1.73 14.30
CA SER A 200 22.64 1.45 14.27
C SER A 200 22.28 0.37 13.24
N GLN A 201 21.24 -0.39 13.59
CA GLN A 201 20.44 -1.24 12.69
C GLN A 201 19.01 -0.69 12.58
N ASP A 202 18.15 -1.44 11.87
CA ASP A 202 16.80 -1.09 11.38
C ASP A 202 16.82 -0.13 10.19
N SER A 203 16.52 -0.67 9.01
CA SER A 203 16.60 0.04 7.74
C SER A 203 15.49 1.06 7.48
N ARG A 204 14.53 1.23 8.41
CA ARG A 204 13.27 1.97 8.16
C ARG A 204 12.96 3.06 9.18
N LEU A 205 13.73 3.10 10.26
CA LEU A 205 13.60 4.11 11.32
C LEU A 205 14.86 4.94 11.47
N PRO A 206 14.72 6.18 11.98
CA PRO A 206 15.85 7.09 12.07
C PRO A 206 16.89 6.65 13.11
N ALA A 207 18.13 7.07 12.87
CA ALA A 207 19.24 6.97 13.80
C ALA A 207 19.86 8.35 14.03
N GLU A 208 19.79 8.82 15.27
CA GLU A 208 20.25 10.14 15.68
C GLU A 208 21.42 10.05 16.67
N PHE A 209 22.45 10.86 16.44
CA PHE A 209 23.66 10.92 17.26
C PHE A 209 24.02 12.36 17.61
N GLU A 210 24.47 12.60 18.83
CA GLU A 210 25.02 13.90 19.22
C GLU A 210 26.49 14.01 18.83
N ILE A 211 26.83 15.04 18.05
CA ILE A 211 28.17 15.22 17.44
C ILE A 211 28.85 16.53 17.85
N THR A 212 28.24 17.30 18.76
CA THR A 212 28.72 18.63 19.21
C THR A 212 30.23 18.63 19.51
N ASP A 213 30.69 17.71 20.36
CA ASP A 213 32.08 17.66 20.84
C ASP A 213 33.06 17.04 19.83
N SER A 214 32.55 16.45 18.74
CA SER A 214 33.37 15.84 17.69
C SER A 214 33.57 16.76 16.49
N CYS A 215 32.82 17.85 16.41
CA CYS A 215 32.96 18.86 15.36
C CYS A 215 34.07 19.86 15.70
N HIS A 216 34.65 20.47 14.67
CA HIS A 216 35.48 21.65 14.82
C HIS A 216 34.66 22.82 15.42
N PRO A 217 35.29 23.75 16.16
CA PRO A 217 34.60 24.92 16.68
C PRO A 217 33.88 25.68 15.56
N ILE A 218 32.62 26.06 15.79
CA ILE A 218 31.76 26.73 14.80
C ILE A 218 32.40 28.02 14.24
N ASP A 219 33.23 28.69 15.05
CA ASP A 219 33.93 29.93 14.67
C ASP A 219 35.27 29.70 13.95
N SER A 220 35.68 28.45 13.69
CA SER A 220 37.03 28.13 13.16
C SER A 220 37.16 28.14 11.64
N ASP A 221 36.07 28.36 10.90
CA ASP A 221 35.98 28.25 9.43
C ASP A 221 36.46 26.90 8.84
N MET A 222 36.69 25.88 9.69
CA MET A 222 37.11 24.54 9.28
C MET A 222 35.89 23.68 8.89
N GLU A 223 36.02 22.94 7.79
CA GLU A 223 35.03 21.94 7.39
C GLU A 223 35.15 20.66 8.24
N ASN A 224 34.02 20.04 8.51
CA ASN A 224 33.96 18.74 9.17
C ASN A 224 33.82 17.63 8.13
N ILE A 225 34.38 16.47 8.42
CA ILE A 225 34.28 15.28 7.56
C ILE A 225 33.37 14.26 8.24
N LEU A 226 32.27 13.95 7.57
CA LEU A 226 31.39 12.82 7.87
C LEU A 226 31.85 11.61 7.07
N SER A 227 32.09 10.49 7.76
CA SER A 227 32.36 9.19 7.14
C SER A 227 31.37 8.15 7.64
N VAL A 228 30.85 7.32 6.73
CA VAL A 228 29.83 6.29 7.04
C VAL A 228 30.24 4.97 6.40
N GLN A 229 30.18 3.88 7.16
CA GLN A 229 30.36 2.52 6.67
C GLN A 229 29.02 1.80 6.77
N VAL A 230 28.43 1.43 5.63
CA VAL A 230 27.14 0.76 5.53
C VAL A 230 27.35 -0.67 5.06
N MET A 231 26.91 -1.65 5.83
CA MET A 231 26.92 -3.06 5.42
C MET A 231 25.57 -3.42 4.77
N LYS A 232 25.64 -4.20 3.69
CA LYS A 232 24.45 -4.75 3.01
C LYS A 232 23.70 -5.76 3.87
N TRP A 233 24.43 -6.61 4.58
CA TRP A 233 23.88 -7.64 5.46
C TRP A 233 24.28 -7.41 6.92
N SER A 234 23.33 -7.59 7.82
CA SER A 234 23.54 -7.71 9.28
C SER A 234 22.61 -8.76 9.87
N ASP A 235 22.75 -9.08 11.15
CA ASP A 235 21.76 -9.87 11.88
C ASP A 235 20.35 -9.26 11.76
N GLY A 236 20.24 -7.93 11.73
CA GLY A 236 19.00 -7.22 11.45
C GLY A 236 18.35 -7.56 10.10
N SER A 237 19.10 -8.01 9.09
CA SER A 237 18.53 -8.45 7.81
C SER A 237 17.64 -9.70 7.95
N TYR A 238 17.84 -10.52 9.00
CA TYR A 238 16.94 -11.64 9.32
C TYR A 238 15.56 -11.18 9.83
N LEU A 239 15.39 -9.90 10.14
CA LEU A 239 14.12 -9.28 10.53
C LEU A 239 13.50 -8.41 9.41
N GLU A 240 14.08 -8.41 8.21
CA GLU A 240 13.73 -7.52 7.09
C GLU A 240 13.50 -8.31 5.80
N ASP A 241 12.89 -9.49 5.94
CA ASP A 241 12.64 -10.45 4.86
C ASP A 241 11.28 -10.23 4.20
N GLN A 242 11.02 -8.98 3.82
CA GLN A 242 9.81 -8.62 3.10
C GLN A 242 9.86 -9.06 1.63
N ASP A 243 8.69 -9.40 1.05
CA ASP A 243 8.50 -9.67 -0.38
C ASP A 243 8.69 -8.39 -1.24
N HIS A 244 9.94 -7.94 -1.36
CA HIS A 244 10.36 -6.80 -2.16
C HIS A 244 11.84 -6.87 -2.60
N TRP A 245 12.33 -5.85 -3.29
CA TRP A 245 13.74 -5.76 -3.68
C TRP A 245 14.70 -5.55 -2.49
N TRP A 246 15.69 -6.43 -2.37
CA TRP A 246 16.85 -6.27 -1.52
C TRP A 246 17.83 -5.26 -2.12
N LEU A 247 17.75 -4.04 -1.59
CA LEU A 247 18.61 -2.91 -1.90
C LEU A 247 19.38 -2.49 -0.64
N SER A 248 20.31 -1.54 -0.76
CA SER A 248 21.11 -1.08 0.39
C SER A 248 21.59 0.36 0.21
N GLY A 249 22.04 1.00 1.29
CA GLY A 249 22.59 2.35 1.27
C GLY A 249 21.80 3.34 2.11
N ILE A 250 22.23 4.60 2.06
CA ILE A 250 21.57 5.72 2.74
C ILE A 250 20.40 6.17 1.85
N HIS A 251 19.22 5.57 2.05
CA HIS A 251 18.09 5.67 1.10
C HIS A 251 17.00 6.69 1.48
N ARG A 252 17.11 7.31 2.66
CA ARG A 252 16.39 8.53 3.07
C ARG A 252 17.38 9.60 3.57
N ASP A 253 16.88 10.79 3.90
CA ASP A 253 17.74 11.96 4.10
C ASP A 253 18.69 11.86 5.29
N VAL A 254 19.74 12.69 5.23
CA VAL A 254 20.64 12.95 6.35
C VAL A 254 20.55 14.43 6.72
N LEU A 255 20.24 14.70 7.99
CA LEU A 255 19.98 16.05 8.49
C LEU A 255 20.94 16.39 9.62
N LEU A 256 21.31 17.67 9.71
CA LEU A 256 21.85 18.27 10.92
C LEU A 256 20.74 19.02 11.65
N ILE A 257 20.67 18.85 12.96
CA ILE A 257 19.68 19.49 13.85
C ILE A 257 20.41 20.23 14.96
N ALA A 258 20.04 21.49 15.23
CA ALA A 258 20.62 22.28 16.32
C ALA A 258 19.63 22.56 17.46
N LYS A 259 19.88 21.94 18.61
CA LYS A 259 19.02 22.06 19.79
C LYS A 259 19.68 22.91 20.88
N PRO A 260 18.92 23.71 21.64
CA PRO A 260 19.45 24.36 22.84
C PRO A 260 19.90 23.31 23.87
N LYS A 261 20.64 23.74 24.90
CA LYS A 261 21.10 22.82 25.97
C LYS A 261 19.95 22.17 26.74
N VAL A 262 18.84 22.89 26.88
CA VAL A 262 17.57 22.41 27.44
C VAL A 262 16.55 22.44 26.31
N GLU A 263 15.97 21.29 25.96
CA GLU A 263 15.05 21.12 24.83
C GLU A 263 13.66 20.69 25.28
N VAL A 264 12.64 21.03 24.49
CA VAL A 264 11.29 20.46 24.62
C VAL A 264 11.14 19.27 23.68
N LYS A 265 10.55 18.20 24.21
CA LYS A 265 10.12 17.04 23.43
C LYS A 265 8.61 16.88 23.52
N LEU A 266 7.98 16.67 22.37
CA LEU A 266 6.57 16.28 22.28
C LEU A 266 6.44 14.79 22.58
N ASP A 267 5.80 14.45 23.69
CA ASP A 267 5.48 13.05 24.03
C ASP A 267 3.96 12.91 24.26
N GLY A 268 3.39 11.83 23.72
CA GLY A 268 2.04 11.39 24.06
C GLY A 268 2.11 10.53 25.32
N LEU A 269 1.39 10.95 26.36
CA LEU A 269 1.34 10.35 27.70
C LEU A 269 2.71 9.96 28.31
N SER A 270 3.09 10.75 29.33
CA SER A 270 4.18 10.62 30.31
C SER A 270 5.26 9.57 30.06
N LYS A 271 6.49 10.03 29.80
CA LYS A 271 7.72 9.30 30.15
C LYS A 271 8.64 10.12 31.04
N TYR A 272 9.37 9.34 31.83
CA TYR A 272 10.32 9.69 32.87
C TYR A 272 11.59 10.28 32.27
N LEU A 273 11.95 11.48 32.70
CA LEU A 273 13.29 12.05 32.54
C LEU A 273 13.69 12.69 33.88
N GLU A 274 14.94 13.13 34.03
CA GLU A 274 15.43 13.74 35.28
C GLU A 274 14.97 15.20 35.44
N GLU A 275 14.82 15.63 36.70
CA GLU A 275 14.33 16.96 37.08
C GLU A 275 15.17 18.08 36.45
N THR A 276 14.57 18.83 35.53
CA THR A 276 15.03 20.21 35.27
C THR A 276 14.12 21.13 36.08
N ASN A 277 14.67 21.79 37.10
CA ASN A 277 13.89 22.69 37.94
C ASN A 277 13.28 23.84 37.09
N LEU A 278 11.95 23.90 36.96
CA LEU A 278 11.24 25.00 36.27
C LEU A 278 11.43 26.37 36.93
N ALA A 279 12.10 26.48 38.09
CA ALA A 279 12.38 27.78 38.71
C ALA A 279 12.99 28.81 37.73
N ASN A 280 13.65 28.35 36.67
CA ASN A 280 14.28 29.19 35.65
C ASN A 280 13.66 29.08 34.24
N PHE A 281 12.56 28.34 34.04
CA PHE A 281 11.98 28.09 32.71
C PHE A 281 10.45 28.09 32.71
N THR A 282 9.85 28.47 31.58
CA THR A 282 8.40 28.38 31.36
C THR A 282 8.11 27.56 30.11
N ILE A 283 7.14 26.64 30.18
CA ILE A 283 6.66 25.87 29.02
C ILE A 283 5.21 26.24 28.74
N GLU A 284 4.93 26.64 27.52
CA GLU A 284 3.59 26.99 27.04
C GLU A 284 3.29 26.19 25.76
N ALA A 285 2.03 25.83 25.55
CA ALA A 285 1.59 25.27 24.29
C ALA A 285 0.29 25.93 23.82
N SER A 286 0.12 26.04 22.51
CA SER A 286 -1.08 26.62 21.88
C SER A 286 -1.51 25.81 20.68
N LEU A 287 -2.82 25.67 20.48
CA LEU A 287 -3.42 25.03 19.33
C LEU A 287 -4.03 26.12 18.42
N TYR A 288 -3.73 26.05 17.13
CA TYR A 288 -4.16 27.02 16.12
C TYR A 288 -5.05 26.36 15.06
N ASP A 289 -6.18 26.98 14.74
CA ASP A 289 -7.01 26.58 13.59
C ASP A 289 -6.37 27.11 12.29
N ASN A 290 -6.09 26.19 11.37
CA ASN A 290 -5.43 26.47 10.10
C ASN A 290 -6.36 27.12 9.04
N THR A 291 -7.63 27.39 9.37
CA THR A 291 -8.59 28.03 8.45
C THR A 291 -8.55 29.57 8.48
N GLY A 292 -7.80 30.19 9.39
CA GLY A 292 -7.74 31.65 9.58
C GLY A 292 -6.69 32.41 8.75
N TYR A 293 -5.93 31.74 7.87
CA TYR A 293 -4.91 32.43 7.08
C TYR A 293 -5.57 33.36 6.04
N SER A 294 -5.27 34.66 6.09
CA SER A 294 -5.70 35.65 5.09
C SER A 294 -4.48 36.25 4.37
N TYR A 295 -4.60 36.44 3.05
CA TYR A 295 -3.52 37.03 2.25
C TYR A 295 -3.58 38.56 2.37
N GLY A 296 -2.60 39.15 3.06
CA GLY A 296 -2.39 40.59 3.08
C GLY A 296 -1.76 41.04 1.77
N ASP A 297 -2.59 41.43 0.81
CA ASP A 297 -2.14 42.20 -0.36
C ASP A 297 -1.66 43.57 0.13
N VAL A 298 -0.48 44.01 -0.32
CA VAL A 298 0.07 45.40 -0.35
C VAL A 298 1.57 45.52 0.00
N ASN A 299 2.23 44.59 0.72
CA ASN A 299 3.70 44.72 0.96
C ASN A 299 4.50 43.40 1.07
N GLY A 300 3.93 42.24 0.73
CA GLY A 300 4.62 40.95 0.90
C GLY A 300 4.82 40.51 2.36
N VAL A 301 4.22 41.23 3.32
CA VAL A 301 4.15 40.82 4.72
C VAL A 301 2.97 39.87 4.87
N PHE A 302 3.26 38.59 5.07
CA PHE A 302 2.25 37.59 5.42
C PHE A 302 1.81 37.80 6.86
N ASP A 303 0.60 38.34 7.07
CA ASP A 303 -0.03 38.36 8.39
C ASP A 303 -0.67 36.99 8.65
N LEU A 304 0.12 36.08 9.23
CA LEU A 304 -0.40 34.80 9.72
C LEU A 304 -1.16 35.10 11.01
N ASN A 305 -2.47 35.33 10.90
CA ASN A 305 -3.35 35.43 12.06
C ASN A 305 -4.24 34.17 12.20
N PRO A 306 -3.68 32.95 12.28
CA PRO A 306 -4.49 31.78 12.55
C PRO A 306 -5.11 31.90 13.94
N TYR A 307 -6.37 31.51 14.07
CA TYR A 307 -7.08 31.65 15.33
C TYR A 307 -6.48 30.71 16.38
N LYS A 308 -5.86 31.27 17.41
CA LYS A 308 -5.48 30.52 18.61
C LYS A 308 -6.75 30.04 19.30
N VAL A 309 -7.04 28.75 19.17
CA VAL A 309 -8.28 28.13 19.67
C VAL A 309 -8.12 27.57 21.08
N VAL A 310 -6.90 27.19 21.47
CA VAL A 310 -6.59 26.68 22.81
C VAL A 310 -5.25 27.22 23.29
N HIS A 311 -5.21 27.68 24.54
CA HIS A 311 -3.98 27.89 25.29
C HIS A 311 -3.85 26.77 26.34
N MET A 312 -2.69 26.14 26.40
CA MET A 312 -2.40 25.07 27.34
C MET A 312 -1.29 25.50 28.28
N VAL A 313 -1.51 25.25 29.56
CA VAL A 313 -0.57 25.57 30.63
C VAL A 313 -0.24 24.31 31.42
N VAL A 314 0.91 24.32 32.08
CA VAL A 314 1.35 23.24 32.95
C VAL A 314 0.31 23.01 34.04
N LYS A 315 -0.18 21.78 34.14
CA LYS A 315 -1.07 21.32 35.19
C LYS A 315 -0.23 20.77 36.34
N SER A 316 -0.39 21.34 37.54
CA SER A 316 0.24 20.79 38.73
C SER A 316 -0.22 19.35 38.98
N PRO A 317 0.69 18.41 39.32
CA PRO A 317 0.31 17.04 39.61
C PRO A 317 -0.66 17.00 40.81
N ALA A 318 -1.67 16.12 40.74
CA ALA A 318 -2.71 16.00 41.76
C ALA A 318 -2.30 15.12 42.96
N VAL A 319 -1.15 14.44 42.88
CA VAL A 319 -0.64 13.48 43.88
C VAL A 319 0.88 13.61 43.94
N ASP A 320 1.45 13.43 45.14
CA ASP A 320 2.90 13.23 45.32
C ASP A 320 3.31 11.91 44.66
N ILE A 321 3.81 11.99 43.44
CA ILE A 321 4.38 10.87 42.70
C ILE A 321 5.89 10.92 42.91
N HIS A 322 6.50 9.82 43.34
CA HIS A 322 7.96 9.76 43.49
C HIS A 322 8.63 9.76 42.10
N GLY A 323 9.40 10.79 41.78
CA GLY A 323 10.17 10.94 40.54
C GLY A 323 9.63 12.03 39.59
N PHE A 324 10.44 12.46 38.61
CA PHE A 324 10.03 13.44 37.61
C PHE A 324 9.41 12.77 36.38
N HIS A 325 8.14 13.10 36.10
CA HIS A 325 7.32 12.44 35.07
C HIS A 325 7.00 13.36 33.87
N GLY A 326 7.79 14.43 33.69
CA GLY A 326 7.53 15.48 32.71
C GLY A 326 6.45 16.47 33.15
N TYR A 327 6.14 17.43 32.28
CA TYR A 327 5.09 18.42 32.49
C TYR A 327 3.85 18.07 31.66
N LEU A 328 2.71 17.91 32.32
CA LEU A 328 1.43 17.74 31.63
C LEU A 328 0.85 19.12 31.32
N LEU A 329 0.74 19.47 30.04
CA LEU A 329 0.02 20.67 29.62
C LEU A 329 -1.45 20.33 29.35
N THR A 330 -2.37 21.14 29.86
CA THR A 330 -3.80 20.96 29.62
C THR A 330 -4.47 22.26 29.22
N GLY A 331 -5.47 22.15 28.34
CA GLY A 331 -6.34 23.25 27.94
C GLY A 331 -7.73 22.70 27.61
N LYS A 332 -8.73 23.58 27.62
CA LYS A 332 -10.12 23.22 27.29
C LYS A 332 -10.40 23.62 25.85
N PHE A 333 -10.88 22.66 25.05
CA PHE A 333 -11.33 22.91 23.68
C PHE A 333 -12.83 22.58 23.60
N ASN A 334 -13.67 23.59 23.40
CA ASN A 334 -15.10 23.40 23.16
C ASN A 334 -15.33 23.17 21.66
N GLU A 335 -16.14 22.17 21.33
CA GLU A 335 -16.64 21.91 19.96
C GLU A 335 -15.53 21.78 18.89
N PRO A 336 -14.56 20.87 19.04
CA PRO A 336 -13.52 20.68 18.04
C PRO A 336 -14.08 20.12 16.73
N LYS A 337 -13.64 20.67 15.59
CA LYS A 337 -13.79 19.99 14.29
C LYS A 337 -13.02 18.67 14.32
N LEU A 338 -13.74 17.55 14.23
CA LEU A 338 -13.14 16.23 14.33
C LEU A 338 -12.45 15.81 13.04
N TRP A 339 -11.37 15.05 13.17
CA TRP A 339 -10.65 14.44 12.06
C TRP A 339 -11.27 13.08 11.71
N SER A 340 -11.43 12.82 10.41
CA SER A 340 -11.76 11.52 9.82
C SER A 340 -11.19 11.45 8.40
N SER A 341 -11.30 10.29 7.72
CA SER A 341 -10.90 10.18 6.30
C SER A 341 -11.76 11.02 5.34
N GLU A 342 -12.96 11.43 5.79
CA GLU A 342 -13.90 12.25 5.03
C GLU A 342 -13.73 13.73 5.39
N HIS A 343 -13.51 14.03 6.69
CA HIS A 343 -13.26 15.37 7.21
C HIS A 343 -11.85 15.47 7.82
N PRO A 344 -10.78 15.69 7.01
CA PRO A 344 -9.40 15.74 7.50
C PRO A 344 -9.07 17.07 8.20
N ASN A 345 -9.85 17.44 9.22
CA ASN A 345 -9.64 18.66 10.00
C ASN A 345 -8.36 18.58 10.81
N LEU A 346 -7.41 19.49 10.56
CA LEU A 346 -6.14 19.56 11.25
C LEU A 346 -5.91 20.92 11.90
N TYR A 347 -5.30 20.89 13.07
CA TYR A 347 -4.81 22.04 13.82
C TYR A 347 -3.30 22.00 13.89
N THR A 348 -2.68 23.15 14.15
CA THR A 348 -1.25 23.22 14.44
C THR A 348 -1.02 23.37 15.93
N LEU A 349 -0.33 22.42 16.55
CA LEU A 349 0.18 22.52 17.92
C LEU A 349 1.56 23.17 17.88
N VAL A 350 1.74 24.25 18.64
CA VAL A 350 3.04 24.88 18.86
C VAL A 350 3.36 24.81 20.35
N ILE A 351 4.54 24.29 20.69
CA ILE A 351 5.07 24.24 22.06
C ILE A 351 6.33 25.09 22.12
N ILE A 352 6.43 25.93 23.15
CA ILE A 352 7.56 26.82 23.35
C ILE A 352 8.17 26.63 24.74
N LEU A 353 9.49 26.76 24.79
CA LEU A 353 10.28 26.85 26.01
C LEU A 353 10.82 28.26 26.13
N LYS A 354 10.59 28.91 27.26
CA LYS A 354 11.17 30.21 27.59
C LYS A 354 12.09 30.12 28.79
N ASP A 355 13.09 30.99 28.84
CA ASP A 355 13.94 31.16 30.03
C ASP A 355 13.27 32.06 31.09
N ALA A 356 13.99 32.33 32.18
CA ALA A 356 13.52 33.16 33.29
C ALA A 356 13.29 34.64 32.91
N SER A 357 13.91 35.12 31.82
CA SER A 357 13.71 36.47 31.30
C SER A 357 12.49 36.57 30.36
N GLY A 358 11.94 35.41 29.96
CA GLY A 358 10.83 35.30 29.01
C GLY A 358 11.28 35.14 27.56
N GLU A 359 12.57 35.01 27.29
CA GLU A 359 13.10 34.79 25.94
C GLU A 359 12.84 33.35 25.46
N LEU A 360 12.50 33.20 24.18
CA LEU A 360 12.23 31.91 23.55
C LEU A 360 13.53 31.14 23.31
N LEU A 361 13.65 29.96 23.93
CA LEU A 361 14.81 29.07 23.80
C LEU A 361 14.59 27.98 22.74
N ASP A 362 13.40 27.40 22.72
CA ASP A 362 13.06 26.26 21.87
C ASP A 362 11.60 26.35 21.41
N CYS A 363 11.34 25.98 20.17
CA CYS A 363 10.00 25.95 19.59
C CYS A 363 9.83 24.72 18.71
N GLU A 364 8.87 23.87 19.06
CA GLU A 364 8.53 22.67 18.32
C GLU A 364 7.05 22.68 17.95
N SER A 365 6.71 22.03 16.83
CA SER A 365 5.34 22.03 16.34
C SER A 365 4.96 20.75 15.59
N CYS A 366 3.68 20.40 15.62
CA CYS A 366 3.13 19.29 14.83
C CYS A 366 1.68 19.56 14.41
N GLN A 367 1.21 18.85 13.39
CA GLN A 367 -0.23 18.79 13.08
C GLN A 367 -0.95 17.90 14.09
N VAL A 368 -2.19 18.25 14.39
CA VAL A 368 -3.07 17.50 15.30
C VAL A 368 -4.44 17.35 14.67
N GLY A 369 -4.86 16.11 14.44
CA GLY A 369 -6.24 15.76 14.10
C GLY A 369 -6.98 15.22 15.32
N ILE A 370 -8.03 15.92 15.74
CA ILE A 370 -8.81 15.53 16.93
C ILE A 370 -9.78 14.42 16.54
N ARG A 371 -9.55 13.20 17.04
CA ARG A 371 -10.45 12.07 16.83
C ARG A 371 -10.45 11.16 18.05
N GLN A 372 -11.41 10.25 18.08
CA GLN A 372 -11.40 9.12 18.99
C GLN A 372 -11.42 7.82 18.20
N ILE A 373 -10.49 6.90 18.50
CA ILE A 373 -10.57 5.50 18.07
C ILE A 373 -11.06 4.70 19.27
N SER A 374 -12.11 3.92 19.09
CA SER A 374 -12.67 3.13 20.18
C SER A 374 -13.15 1.76 19.70
N ARG A 375 -13.34 0.86 20.67
CA ARG A 375 -13.72 -0.53 20.43
C ARG A 375 -15.16 -0.74 20.86
N ALA A 376 -15.90 -1.47 20.03
CA ALA A 376 -17.20 -2.03 20.37
C ALA A 376 -17.24 -3.51 19.93
N PRO A 377 -18.20 -4.32 20.41
CA PRO A 377 -18.31 -5.72 19.98
C PRO A 377 -18.37 -5.83 18.45
N LYS A 378 -17.40 -6.56 17.90
CA LYS A 378 -17.14 -6.75 16.46
C LYS A 378 -16.92 -5.46 15.67
N GLN A 379 -16.56 -4.34 16.30
CA GLN A 379 -16.45 -3.05 15.63
C GLN A 379 -15.25 -2.21 16.09
N LEU A 380 -14.48 -1.73 15.11
CA LEU A 380 -13.61 -0.57 15.22
C LEU A 380 -14.43 0.69 14.93
N LEU A 381 -14.37 1.67 15.83
CA LEU A 381 -15.09 2.93 15.71
C LEU A 381 -14.12 4.10 15.54
N VAL A 382 -14.47 5.03 14.65
CA VAL A 382 -13.85 6.36 14.54
C VAL A 382 -14.91 7.38 14.92
N ASN A 383 -14.64 8.21 15.94
CA ASN A 383 -15.58 9.21 16.47
C ASN A 383 -16.95 8.60 16.82
N GLY A 384 -16.96 7.37 17.33
CA GLY A 384 -18.18 6.62 17.68
C GLY A 384 -18.88 5.93 16.50
N VAL A 385 -18.35 6.01 15.28
CA VAL A 385 -18.97 5.46 14.06
C VAL A 385 -18.19 4.24 13.52
N PRO A 386 -18.86 3.13 13.17
CA PRO A 386 -18.20 1.91 12.67
C PRO A 386 -17.82 2.04 11.19
N VAL A 387 -16.73 2.75 10.91
CA VAL A 387 -16.25 2.97 9.54
C VAL A 387 -15.85 1.66 8.85
N VAL A 388 -15.97 1.61 7.53
CA VAL A 388 -15.51 0.48 6.70
C VAL A 388 -14.18 0.85 6.03
N ILE A 389 -13.21 -0.05 6.15
CA ILE A 389 -11.85 0.08 5.59
C ILE A 389 -11.87 -0.32 4.11
N ARG A 390 -11.72 0.69 3.26
CA ARG A 390 -11.51 0.59 1.80
C ARG A 390 -10.03 0.75 1.54
N GLY A 391 -9.26 -0.28 1.85
CA GLY A 391 -7.82 -0.20 2.00
C GLY A 391 -7.00 -0.79 0.85
N VAL A 392 -5.72 -0.41 0.80
CA VAL A 392 -4.69 -1.05 -0.04
C VAL A 392 -3.36 -1.14 0.73
N ASN A 393 -2.58 -2.19 0.51
CA ASN A 393 -1.19 -2.27 0.96
C ASN A 393 -0.30 -1.43 0.03
N ARG A 394 0.73 -0.79 0.57
CA ARG A 394 1.64 0.04 -0.22
C ARG A 394 3.08 -0.12 0.26
N HIS A 395 3.93 -0.69 -0.60
CA HIS A 395 5.38 -0.55 -0.50
C HIS A 395 5.89 0.83 -0.95
N GLU A 396 7.02 1.23 -0.38
CA GLU A 396 7.81 2.37 -0.87
C GLU A 396 8.67 1.95 -2.07
N HIS A 397 8.05 2.02 -3.26
CA HIS A 397 8.70 1.66 -4.52
C HIS A 397 8.67 2.80 -5.54
N HIS A 398 9.85 3.10 -6.06
CA HIS A 398 10.04 3.95 -7.22
C HIS A 398 10.85 3.21 -8.29
N PRO A 399 10.36 3.12 -9.55
CA PRO A 399 10.99 2.29 -10.57
C PRO A 399 12.44 2.69 -10.87
N ARG A 400 12.80 3.97 -10.72
CA ARG A 400 14.14 4.47 -11.01
C ARG A 400 15.05 4.63 -9.78
N THR A 401 14.49 4.90 -8.60
CA THR A 401 15.26 5.26 -7.40
C THR A 401 15.16 4.20 -6.30
N GLY A 402 14.48 3.08 -6.55
CA GLY A 402 14.34 1.99 -5.60
C GLY A 402 13.49 2.44 -4.40
N LYS A 403 14.08 2.43 -3.21
CA LYS A 403 13.42 2.78 -1.95
C LYS A 403 13.41 4.30 -1.66
N THR A 404 14.13 5.11 -2.43
CA THR A 404 14.14 6.57 -2.24
C THR A 404 12.89 7.21 -2.82
N ASN A 405 12.13 7.91 -1.96
CA ASN A 405 10.82 8.46 -2.27
C ASN A 405 10.86 9.95 -2.64
N LEU A 406 9.88 10.36 -3.45
CA LEU A 406 9.67 11.75 -3.86
C LEU A 406 8.29 12.20 -3.38
N GLU A 407 8.19 13.44 -2.89
CA GLU A 407 6.93 13.98 -2.38
C GLU A 407 5.84 14.02 -3.45
N ALA A 408 6.15 14.46 -4.68
CA ALA A 408 5.18 14.47 -5.77
C ALA A 408 4.64 13.07 -6.09
N CYS A 409 5.45 12.02 -5.97
CA CYS A 409 5.04 10.64 -6.18
C CYS A 409 4.17 10.11 -5.03
N MET A 410 4.48 10.48 -3.78
CA MET A 410 3.59 10.21 -2.63
C MET A 410 2.23 10.88 -2.80
N ILE A 411 2.21 12.13 -3.26
CA ILE A 411 0.96 12.87 -3.55
C ILE A 411 0.20 12.19 -4.69
N LYS A 412 0.89 11.73 -5.74
CA LYS A 412 0.26 10.99 -6.85
C LYS A 412 -0.43 9.73 -6.39
N ASP A 413 0.20 8.97 -5.48
CA ASP A 413 -0.42 7.79 -4.86
C ASP A 413 -1.73 8.19 -4.14
N LEU A 414 -1.69 9.18 -3.25
CA LEU A 414 -2.86 9.62 -2.46
C LEU A 414 -4.00 10.17 -3.32
N VAL A 415 -3.67 10.95 -4.35
CA VAL A 415 -4.64 11.51 -5.29
C VAL A 415 -5.37 10.40 -6.03
N LEU A 416 -4.64 9.43 -6.59
CA LEU A 416 -5.25 8.30 -7.30
C LEU A 416 -6.06 7.42 -6.34
N MET A 417 -5.56 7.16 -5.13
CA MET A 417 -6.30 6.42 -4.10
C MET A 417 -7.66 7.08 -3.81
N LYS A 418 -7.70 8.38 -3.51
CA LYS A 418 -8.96 9.10 -3.23
C LYS A 418 -9.88 9.12 -4.46
N GLN A 419 -9.32 9.34 -5.66
CA GLN A 419 -10.07 9.32 -6.92
C GLN A 419 -10.70 7.95 -7.23
N CYS A 420 -10.14 6.88 -6.65
CA CYS A 420 -10.61 5.51 -6.73
C CYS A 420 -11.30 5.02 -5.45
N ASN A 421 -11.83 5.93 -4.63
CA ASN A 421 -12.64 5.64 -3.44
C ASN A 421 -11.91 4.87 -2.32
N ILE A 422 -10.58 4.83 -2.34
CA ILE A 422 -9.74 4.25 -1.27
C ILE A 422 -9.67 5.25 -0.11
N ASN A 423 -9.89 4.77 1.11
CA ASN A 423 -9.88 5.58 2.33
C ASN A 423 -8.81 5.15 3.35
N ALA A 424 -8.09 4.06 3.09
CA ALA A 424 -7.11 3.52 4.02
C ALA A 424 -5.86 2.95 3.31
N VAL A 425 -4.73 2.95 4.02
CA VAL A 425 -3.48 2.32 3.59
C VAL A 425 -2.87 1.49 4.73
N ARG A 426 -2.29 0.34 4.41
CA ARG A 426 -1.40 -0.39 5.32
C ARG A 426 0.03 -0.19 4.84
N ASN A 427 0.91 0.20 5.76
CA ASN A 427 2.33 0.42 5.50
C ASN A 427 3.07 -0.92 5.41
N SER A 428 2.88 -1.67 4.32
CA SER A 428 3.54 -2.96 4.11
C SER A 428 5.06 -2.77 3.88
N HIS A 429 5.96 -3.36 4.65
CA HIS A 429 5.78 -3.95 6.00
C HIS A 429 6.76 -3.30 6.96
N TYR A 430 6.72 -1.97 7.02
CA TYR A 430 7.67 -1.16 7.76
C TYR A 430 7.21 0.31 7.89
N PRO A 431 7.78 1.06 8.84
CA PRO A 431 7.51 2.48 8.96
C PRO A 431 7.98 3.22 7.70
N GLN A 432 7.07 4.01 7.13
CA GLN A 432 7.31 4.75 5.88
C GLN A 432 8.10 6.04 6.15
N HIS A 433 8.37 6.77 5.07
CA HIS A 433 8.96 8.08 5.07
C HIS A 433 8.12 9.06 5.94
N PRO A 434 8.70 9.89 6.83
CA PRO A 434 7.93 10.76 7.73
C PRO A 434 6.90 11.67 7.03
N ARG A 435 7.24 12.16 5.84
CA ARG A 435 6.31 12.95 5.00
C ARG A 435 5.03 12.18 4.59
N TRP A 436 5.07 10.86 4.47
CA TRP A 436 3.89 10.06 4.11
C TRP A 436 2.74 10.24 5.11
N TYR A 437 3.04 10.22 6.41
CA TYR A 437 2.07 10.38 7.49
C TYR A 437 1.43 11.77 7.49
N GLU A 438 2.24 12.82 7.33
CA GLU A 438 1.73 14.20 7.22
C GLU A 438 0.79 14.35 6.02
N LEU A 439 1.10 13.71 4.90
CA LEU A 439 0.24 13.72 3.72
C LEU A 439 -1.05 12.91 3.95
N CYS A 440 -0.98 11.75 4.60
CA CYS A 440 -2.18 10.97 4.96
C CYS A 440 -3.10 11.72 5.93
N ASP A 441 -2.54 12.47 6.88
CA ASP A 441 -3.28 13.38 7.76
C ASP A 441 -4.03 14.44 6.94
N LEU A 442 -3.35 15.07 5.97
CA LEU A 442 -3.87 16.16 5.13
C LEU A 442 -4.92 15.69 4.11
N PHE A 443 -4.73 14.52 3.51
CA PHE A 443 -5.64 13.94 2.51
C PHE A 443 -6.79 13.14 3.14
N GLY A 444 -6.72 12.84 4.44
CA GLY A 444 -7.71 12.03 5.15
C GLY A 444 -7.65 10.57 4.72
N ILE A 445 -6.58 9.87 5.08
CA ILE A 445 -6.42 8.43 4.85
C ILE A 445 -6.21 7.74 6.19
N TYR A 446 -7.01 6.72 6.49
CA TYR A 446 -6.75 5.85 7.65
C TYR A 446 -5.52 4.99 7.41
N MET A 447 -4.76 4.69 8.46
CA MET A 447 -3.49 4.00 8.35
C MET A 447 -3.34 2.91 9.39
N ILE A 448 -2.84 1.76 8.94
CA ILE A 448 -2.14 0.80 9.81
C ILE A 448 -0.65 1.04 9.61
N ASP A 449 0.01 1.48 10.68
CA ASP A 449 1.46 1.63 10.68
C ASP A 449 2.12 0.38 11.25
N GLU A 450 3.15 -0.13 10.59
CA GLU A 450 3.66 -1.49 10.80
C GLU A 450 5.16 -1.50 11.10
N ALA A 451 5.55 -2.22 12.15
CA ALA A 451 6.96 -2.34 12.51
C ALA A 451 7.73 -3.13 11.45
N ASN A 452 9.00 -2.76 11.25
CA ASN A 452 9.89 -3.41 10.29
C ASN A 452 10.38 -4.77 10.82
N ILE A 453 9.46 -5.74 10.90
CA ILE A 453 9.71 -7.09 11.41
C ILE A 453 9.02 -8.08 10.47
N GLU A 454 9.82 -8.70 9.61
CA GLU A 454 9.41 -9.83 8.78
C GLU A 454 10.52 -10.88 8.73
N THR A 455 10.17 -12.13 9.00
CA THR A 455 11.12 -13.25 9.10
C THR A 455 10.61 -14.45 8.29
N HIS A 456 10.03 -14.20 7.11
CA HIS A 456 9.22 -15.16 6.36
C HIS A 456 9.98 -16.48 6.10
N GLY A 457 11.23 -16.41 5.65
CA GLY A 457 12.06 -17.56 5.34
C GLY A 457 12.36 -18.50 6.51
N PHE A 458 12.12 -18.07 7.77
CA PHE A 458 12.19 -19.01 8.91
C PHE A 458 11.05 -20.03 8.89
N ASN A 459 9.92 -19.75 8.24
CA ASN A 459 8.82 -20.71 8.11
C ASN A 459 9.19 -21.91 7.21
N ASP A 460 10.14 -21.71 6.30
CA ASP A 460 10.64 -22.74 5.38
C ASP A 460 11.79 -23.56 5.98
N SER A 461 12.30 -23.19 7.17
CA SER A 461 13.42 -23.86 7.83
C SER A 461 13.03 -24.47 9.18
N SER A 462 13.31 -25.77 9.34
CA SER A 462 13.18 -26.48 10.62
C SER A 462 14.47 -26.52 11.45
N ASN A 463 15.59 -26.07 10.91
CA ASN A 463 16.92 -26.20 11.54
C ASN A 463 17.22 -25.11 12.57
N PHE A 464 16.56 -23.97 12.47
CA PHE A 464 16.76 -22.82 13.34
C PHE A 464 15.46 -22.48 14.04
N LYS A 465 15.57 -21.98 15.27
CA LYS A 465 14.40 -21.46 15.98
C LYS A 465 14.02 -20.12 15.35
N HIS A 466 12.72 -19.87 15.32
CA HIS A 466 12.18 -18.62 14.83
C HIS A 466 12.58 -17.46 15.77
N PRO A 467 12.99 -16.27 15.29
CA PRO A 467 13.43 -15.15 16.13
C PRO A 467 12.42 -14.78 17.21
N THR A 468 11.14 -15.00 16.93
CA THR A 468 10.00 -14.70 17.81
C THR A 468 9.87 -15.64 19.01
N LEU A 469 10.58 -16.76 18.99
CA LEU A 469 10.70 -17.76 20.06
C LEU A 469 12.00 -17.62 20.85
N GLU A 470 12.93 -16.75 20.42
CA GLU A 470 14.28 -16.65 20.98
C GLU A 470 14.52 -15.32 21.69
N ALA A 471 14.96 -15.39 22.95
CA ALA A 471 15.18 -14.20 23.76
C ALA A 471 16.30 -13.28 23.23
N ALA A 472 17.26 -13.83 22.48
CA ALA A 472 18.36 -13.06 21.89
C ALA A 472 17.86 -11.96 20.92
N TRP A 473 16.72 -12.18 20.26
CA TRP A 473 16.10 -11.24 19.32
C TRP A 473 15.08 -10.29 19.99
N ALA A 474 14.74 -10.50 21.26
CA ALA A 474 13.65 -9.78 21.91
C ALA A 474 13.90 -8.26 21.95
N CYS A 475 15.15 -7.84 22.20
CA CYS A 475 15.49 -6.41 22.33
C CYS A 475 15.49 -5.69 20.99
N CYS A 476 16.05 -6.28 19.93
CA CYS A 476 16.06 -5.66 18.60
C CYS A 476 14.67 -5.64 17.97
N MET A 477 13.83 -6.66 18.20
CA MET A 477 12.41 -6.62 17.82
C MET A 477 11.65 -5.52 18.58
N LEU A 478 11.89 -5.38 19.88
CA LEU A 478 11.27 -4.31 20.68
C LEU A 478 11.71 -2.92 20.22
N ASP A 479 12.98 -2.73 19.87
CA ASP A 479 13.50 -1.45 19.37
C ASP A 479 12.75 -0.98 18.10
N ARG A 480 12.48 -1.90 17.17
CA ARG A 480 11.72 -1.64 15.94
C ARG A 480 10.29 -1.17 16.21
N VAL A 481 9.59 -1.81 17.16
CA VAL A 481 8.23 -1.39 17.59
C VAL A 481 8.26 -0.07 18.35
N VAL A 482 9.19 0.07 19.30
CA VAL A 482 9.34 1.29 20.10
C VAL A 482 9.64 2.48 19.20
N GLY A 483 10.59 2.33 18.27
CA GLY A 483 10.99 3.41 17.39
C GLY A 483 9.84 3.88 16.48
N MET A 484 9.03 2.96 15.95
CA MET A 484 7.83 3.29 15.17
C MET A 484 6.83 4.09 16.01
N VAL A 485 6.39 3.53 17.15
CA VAL A 485 5.36 4.17 17.98
C VAL A 485 5.85 5.52 18.51
N GLU A 486 7.09 5.62 18.98
CA GLU A 486 7.62 6.87 19.52
C GLU A 486 7.77 7.97 18.46
N ARG A 487 8.09 7.62 17.21
CA ARG A 487 8.17 8.54 16.08
C ARG A 487 6.79 9.01 15.63
N ASP A 488 5.82 8.11 15.55
CA ASP A 488 4.60 8.34 14.73
C ASP A 488 3.31 8.55 15.54
N LYS A 489 3.34 8.38 16.88
CA LYS A 489 2.17 8.49 17.79
C LYS A 489 1.32 9.75 17.69
N ASN A 490 1.83 10.84 17.13
CA ASN A 490 1.09 12.10 17.00
C ASN A 490 0.23 12.17 15.72
N HIS A 491 0.41 11.26 14.76
CA HIS A 491 -0.32 11.30 13.50
C HIS A 491 -1.78 10.86 13.62
N ALA A 492 -2.65 11.61 12.94
CA ALA A 492 -4.08 11.40 12.99
C ALA A 492 -4.57 10.24 12.11
N CYS A 493 -3.83 9.94 11.05
CA CYS A 493 -4.11 8.87 10.13
C CYS A 493 -4.05 7.49 10.78
N ILE A 494 -3.17 7.30 11.77
CA ILE A 494 -2.88 5.97 12.35
C ILE A 494 -4.03 5.52 13.25
N ILE A 495 -4.77 4.50 12.84
CA ILE A 495 -5.87 3.90 13.60
C ILE A 495 -5.47 2.60 14.31
N ALA A 496 -4.39 1.95 13.86
CA ALA A 496 -3.85 0.76 14.48
C ALA A 496 -2.32 0.68 14.33
N TRP A 497 -1.68 0.04 15.31
CA TRP A 497 -0.26 -0.35 15.27
C TRP A 497 -0.15 -1.82 14.89
N SER A 498 0.69 -2.15 13.91
CA SER A 498 0.99 -3.51 13.52
C SER A 498 2.36 -3.95 14.03
N LEU A 499 2.45 -5.17 14.58
CA LEU A 499 3.68 -5.69 15.18
C LEU A 499 4.70 -6.22 14.16
N GLY A 500 4.37 -6.21 12.88
CA GLY A 500 5.17 -6.79 11.80
C GLY A 500 4.30 -7.66 10.88
N ASN A 501 4.96 -8.44 10.03
CA ASN A 501 4.33 -9.30 9.03
C ASN A 501 5.00 -10.68 9.02
N GLU A 502 4.23 -11.73 8.67
CA GLU A 502 4.68 -13.11 8.35
C GLU A 502 5.79 -13.72 9.24
N SER A 503 5.84 -13.31 10.50
CA SER A 503 6.89 -13.69 11.46
C SER A 503 6.41 -14.75 12.46
N SER A 504 5.54 -15.67 12.03
CA SER A 504 4.98 -16.71 12.93
C SER A 504 4.37 -16.10 14.21
N TYR A 505 4.45 -16.75 15.36
CA TYR A 505 4.01 -16.19 16.66
C TYR A 505 4.82 -16.75 17.83
N GLY A 506 5.11 -15.93 18.83
CA GLY A 506 5.92 -16.32 19.97
C GLY A 506 5.94 -15.32 21.12
N PRO A 507 6.64 -15.61 22.24
CA PRO A 507 6.71 -14.75 23.42
C PRO A 507 7.17 -13.32 23.13
N ASN A 508 8.06 -13.13 22.15
CA ASN A 508 8.52 -11.80 21.77
C ASN A 508 7.35 -10.93 21.30
N HIS A 509 6.45 -11.44 20.45
CA HIS A 509 5.22 -10.73 20.05
C HIS A 509 4.32 -10.38 21.23
N GLY A 510 4.19 -11.27 22.22
CA GLY A 510 3.47 -10.98 23.45
C GLY A 510 4.06 -9.79 24.22
N ALA A 511 5.39 -9.68 24.28
CA ALA A 511 6.08 -8.55 24.89
C ALA A 511 5.89 -7.25 24.10
N LEU A 512 5.99 -7.30 22.76
CA LEU A 512 5.72 -6.16 21.88
C LEU A 512 4.28 -5.63 22.08
N ALA A 513 3.30 -6.53 22.04
CA ALA A 513 1.89 -6.23 22.25
C ALA A 513 1.63 -5.60 23.62
N GLY A 514 2.22 -6.16 24.67
CA GLY A 514 2.12 -5.64 26.03
C GLY A 514 2.68 -4.23 26.15
N TRP A 515 3.83 -3.96 25.52
CA TRP A 515 4.43 -2.64 25.51
C TRP A 515 3.56 -1.61 24.78
N VAL A 516 3.07 -1.93 23.57
CA VAL A 516 2.21 -0.99 22.80
C VAL A 516 0.93 -0.67 23.57
N ARG A 517 0.24 -1.67 24.14
CA ARG A 517 -0.99 -1.46 24.92
C ARG A 517 -0.76 -0.59 26.15
N ALA A 518 0.40 -0.69 26.78
CA ALA A 518 0.77 0.14 27.91
C ALA A 518 1.12 1.58 27.48
N LYS A 519 1.85 1.74 26.36
CA LYS A 519 2.29 3.06 25.89
C LYS A 519 1.18 3.86 25.20
N ASP A 520 0.40 3.23 24.33
CA ASP A 520 -0.65 3.88 23.56
C ASP A 520 -1.96 3.08 23.54
N PRO A 521 -2.83 3.28 24.54
CA PRO A 521 -4.15 2.66 24.56
C PRO A 521 -5.15 3.32 23.61
N SER A 522 -4.77 4.39 22.91
CA SER A 522 -5.68 5.16 22.05
C SER A 522 -5.93 4.55 20.67
N ARG A 523 -5.20 3.48 20.32
CA ARG A 523 -5.27 2.81 19.01
C ARG A 523 -5.50 1.30 19.14
N PHE A 524 -5.87 0.66 18.03
CA PHE A 524 -5.95 -0.80 17.96
C PHE A 524 -4.55 -1.41 17.79
N LEU A 525 -4.39 -2.66 18.25
CA LEU A 525 -3.25 -3.50 17.92
C LEU A 525 -3.62 -4.46 16.78
N HIS A 526 -2.71 -4.65 15.84
CA HIS A 526 -2.83 -5.51 14.67
C HIS A 526 -1.64 -6.47 14.62
N TYR A 527 -1.88 -7.75 14.35
CA TYR A 527 -0.84 -8.70 13.98
C TYR A 527 -1.46 -9.97 13.41
N GLU A 528 -1.10 -10.32 12.17
CA GLU A 528 -1.64 -11.48 11.47
C GLU A 528 -1.02 -12.79 11.98
N GLY A 529 0.28 -12.82 12.26
CA GLY A 529 1.00 -14.07 12.50
C GLY A 529 0.43 -14.92 13.64
N GLY A 530 0.48 -16.24 13.49
CA GLY A 530 -0.11 -17.20 14.44
C GLY A 530 -1.60 -17.47 14.22
N GLY A 531 -2.09 -17.33 12.99
CA GLY A 531 -3.47 -17.65 12.60
C GLY A 531 -4.46 -16.49 12.76
N SER A 532 -3.95 -15.26 12.78
CA SER A 532 -4.70 -13.99 12.65
C SER A 532 -5.73 -13.71 13.75
N ARG A 533 -5.68 -14.47 14.85
CA ARG A 533 -6.63 -14.43 15.98
C ARG A 533 -5.97 -14.56 17.36
N THR A 534 -4.65 -14.38 17.46
CA THR A 534 -3.89 -14.49 18.72
C THR A 534 -4.30 -13.42 19.75
N SER A 535 -3.76 -13.49 20.97
CA SER A 535 -3.97 -12.44 22.00
C SER A 535 -3.19 -11.15 21.73
N SER A 536 -2.30 -11.15 20.74
CA SER A 536 -1.49 -9.99 20.34
C SER A 536 -2.13 -9.17 19.21
N THR A 537 -3.42 -9.40 18.92
CA THR A 537 -4.19 -8.58 17.98
C THR A 537 -5.58 -8.28 18.52
N ASP A 538 -6.03 -7.05 18.30
CA ASP A 538 -7.37 -6.54 18.62
C ASP A 538 -8.32 -6.62 17.41
N ILE A 539 -7.80 -7.04 16.25
CA ILE A 539 -8.51 -7.21 14.97
C ILE A 539 -8.29 -8.65 14.51
N VAL A 540 -9.34 -9.34 14.06
CA VAL A 540 -9.15 -10.57 13.29
C VAL A 540 -8.69 -10.17 11.89
N CYS A 541 -7.42 -10.40 11.60
CA CYS A 541 -6.76 -9.76 10.46
C CYS A 541 -6.07 -10.74 9.51
N PRO A 542 -6.81 -11.69 8.90
CA PRO A 542 -6.19 -12.69 8.05
C PRO A 542 -5.80 -12.14 6.69
N MET A 543 -4.78 -12.76 6.10
CA MET A 543 -4.38 -12.58 4.71
C MET A 543 -5.06 -13.61 3.79
N TYR A 544 -5.54 -13.17 2.64
CA TYR A 544 -6.11 -13.98 1.55
C TYR A 544 -7.27 -14.92 1.92
N MET A 545 -7.93 -14.68 3.05
CA MET A 545 -9.04 -15.50 3.52
C MET A 545 -10.22 -15.45 2.56
N ARG A 546 -10.86 -16.60 2.34
CA ARG A 546 -12.02 -16.73 1.45
C ARG A 546 -13.30 -16.18 2.08
N VAL A 547 -14.23 -15.75 1.24
CA VAL A 547 -15.49 -15.09 1.65
C VAL A 547 -16.33 -15.93 2.62
N TRP A 548 -16.45 -17.24 2.41
CA TRP A 548 -17.26 -18.07 3.32
C TRP A 548 -16.60 -18.24 4.70
N ASP A 549 -15.27 -18.24 4.78
CA ASP A 549 -14.53 -18.37 6.03
C ASP A 549 -14.62 -17.09 6.86
N MET A 550 -14.51 -15.91 6.23
CA MET A 550 -14.70 -14.64 6.95
C MET A 550 -16.13 -14.50 7.48
N VAL A 551 -17.15 -14.90 6.70
CA VAL A 551 -18.55 -14.86 7.14
C VAL A 551 -18.76 -15.84 8.30
N LYS A 552 -18.15 -17.02 8.26
CA LYS A 552 -18.20 -17.99 9.35
C LYS A 552 -17.57 -17.44 10.64
N ILE A 553 -16.42 -16.76 10.55
CA ILE A 553 -15.78 -16.13 11.71
C ILE A 553 -16.62 -14.95 12.23
N ALA A 554 -17.17 -14.13 11.35
CA ALA A 554 -18.04 -13.02 11.74
C ALA A 554 -19.31 -13.51 12.48
N ALA A 555 -19.84 -14.68 12.10
CA ALA A 555 -20.97 -15.33 12.76
C ALA A 555 -20.63 -16.03 14.08
N ASP A 556 -19.34 -16.22 14.41
CA ASP A 556 -18.91 -16.86 15.67
C ASP A 556 -19.28 -15.97 16.87
N PRO A 557 -20.15 -16.43 17.80
CA PRO A 557 -20.56 -15.64 18.96
C PRO A 557 -19.42 -15.44 19.98
N TYR A 558 -18.36 -16.25 19.93
CA TYR A 558 -17.20 -16.14 20.82
C TYR A 558 -16.10 -15.22 20.26
N GLU A 559 -16.23 -14.78 19.01
CA GLU A 559 -15.34 -13.78 18.42
C GLU A 559 -15.91 -12.37 18.60
N SER A 560 -15.34 -11.61 19.52
CA SER A 560 -15.79 -10.25 19.84
C SER A 560 -15.05 -9.15 19.07
N ARG A 561 -14.00 -9.49 18.31
CA ARG A 561 -13.21 -8.53 17.54
C ARG A 561 -13.80 -8.30 16.14
N PRO A 562 -13.61 -7.11 15.55
CA PRO A 562 -13.91 -6.90 14.13
C PRO A 562 -12.98 -7.74 13.25
N LEU A 563 -13.43 -8.07 12.04
CA LEU A 563 -12.62 -8.69 11.00
C LEU A 563 -12.30 -7.67 9.91
N ILE A 564 -11.02 -7.41 9.72
CA ILE A 564 -10.48 -6.52 8.68
C ILE A 564 -9.29 -7.25 8.05
N LEU A 565 -9.39 -7.61 6.77
CA LEU A 565 -8.36 -8.39 6.08
C LEU A 565 -7.08 -7.55 5.94
N CYS A 566 -5.94 -7.99 6.48
CA CYS A 566 -4.67 -7.28 6.29
C CYS A 566 -4.22 -7.33 4.83
N GLU A 567 -4.59 -8.40 4.11
CA GLU A 567 -4.34 -8.61 2.68
C GLU A 567 -5.49 -9.40 2.05
N TYR A 568 -6.01 -8.95 0.91
CA TYR A 568 -6.95 -9.73 0.10
C TYR A 568 -6.90 -9.29 -1.36
N SER A 569 -7.56 -10.03 -2.25
CA SER A 569 -7.65 -9.68 -3.67
C SER A 569 -6.27 -9.41 -4.32
N HIS A 570 -5.37 -10.38 -4.24
CA HIS A 570 -4.01 -10.30 -4.80
C HIS A 570 -4.03 -9.85 -6.28
N ALA A 571 -3.48 -8.68 -6.59
CA ALA A 571 -3.67 -7.94 -7.85
C ALA A 571 -2.60 -8.22 -8.92
N MET A 572 -1.83 -9.30 -8.77
CA MET A 572 -0.77 -9.68 -9.71
C MET A 572 -1.27 -9.91 -11.14
N GLY A 573 -0.83 -9.04 -12.06
CA GLY A 573 -1.20 -9.06 -13.47
C GLY A 573 -2.70 -8.90 -13.70
N ASN A 574 -3.29 -9.76 -14.55
CA ASN A 574 -4.73 -9.75 -14.78
C ASN A 574 -5.47 -10.56 -13.69
N SER A 575 -5.91 -9.88 -12.63
CA SER A 575 -6.45 -10.50 -11.42
C SER A 575 -7.75 -9.83 -10.90
N ASN A 576 -7.97 -9.83 -9.58
CA ASN A 576 -9.09 -9.23 -8.84
C ASN A 576 -10.50 -9.74 -9.19
N GLY A 577 -10.60 -10.80 -10.00
CA GLY A 577 -11.87 -11.45 -10.26
C GLY A 577 -12.53 -11.92 -8.96
N ASN A 578 -13.84 -11.67 -8.83
CA ASN A 578 -14.70 -11.89 -7.64
C ASN A 578 -14.60 -10.88 -6.49
N ILE A 579 -13.90 -9.74 -6.65
CA ILE A 579 -13.85 -8.72 -5.60
C ILE A 579 -15.24 -8.24 -5.14
N HIS A 580 -16.24 -8.23 -6.02
CA HIS A 580 -17.63 -7.90 -5.67
C HIS A 580 -18.26 -8.86 -4.64
N GLU A 581 -17.84 -10.13 -4.57
CA GLU A 581 -18.34 -11.10 -3.58
C GLU A 581 -17.80 -10.77 -2.18
N TYR A 582 -16.56 -10.30 -2.06
CA TYR A 582 -16.02 -9.78 -0.80
C TYR A 582 -16.85 -8.58 -0.33
N TRP A 583 -17.08 -7.60 -1.21
CA TRP A 583 -17.83 -6.38 -0.86
C TRP A 583 -19.29 -6.66 -0.55
N LYS A 584 -19.92 -7.58 -1.27
CA LYS A 584 -21.25 -8.06 -0.93
C LYS A 584 -21.29 -8.68 0.46
N ALA A 585 -20.29 -9.47 0.86
CA ALA A 585 -20.23 -10.01 2.22
C ALA A 585 -20.00 -8.92 3.28
N ILE A 586 -19.06 -8.01 3.03
CA ILE A 586 -18.73 -6.87 3.92
C ILE A 586 -19.97 -5.99 4.15
N ASP A 587 -20.69 -5.66 3.08
CA ASP A 587 -21.87 -4.79 3.15
C ASP A 587 -23.05 -5.43 3.90
N ASN A 588 -23.11 -6.75 4.00
CA ASN A 588 -24.28 -7.48 4.50
C ASN A 588 -24.01 -8.28 5.78
N THR A 589 -22.78 -8.28 6.31
CA THR A 589 -22.41 -9.10 7.48
C THR A 589 -21.84 -8.23 8.59
N PHE A 590 -22.53 -8.19 9.73
CA PHE A 590 -22.06 -7.48 10.91
C PHE A 590 -20.70 -8.02 11.38
N GLY A 591 -19.76 -7.12 11.66
CA GLY A 591 -18.42 -7.45 12.10
C GLY A 591 -17.36 -7.53 11.00
N LEU A 592 -17.76 -7.59 9.74
CA LEU A 592 -16.84 -7.41 8.60
C LEU A 592 -16.67 -5.91 8.33
N GLN A 593 -15.45 -5.39 8.43
CA GLN A 593 -15.16 -3.96 8.24
C GLN A 593 -14.17 -3.70 7.10
N GLY A 594 -14.12 -4.58 6.10
CA GLY A 594 -13.33 -4.37 4.90
C GLY A 594 -11.93 -5.00 4.98
N GLY A 595 -10.94 -4.33 4.41
CA GLY A 595 -9.57 -4.83 4.35
C GLY A 595 -8.68 -4.07 3.38
N PHE A 596 -7.46 -4.57 3.20
CA PHE A 596 -6.44 -3.96 2.34
C PHE A 596 -6.10 -4.85 1.15
N ILE A 597 -6.29 -4.34 -0.07
CA ILE A 597 -5.92 -5.06 -1.30
C ILE A 597 -4.39 -5.24 -1.34
N TRP A 598 -3.90 -6.40 -1.78
CA TRP A 598 -2.48 -6.60 -2.09
C TRP A 598 -2.25 -6.45 -3.60
N GLU A 599 -1.60 -5.40 -4.11
CA GLU A 599 -1.18 -4.17 -3.44
C GLU A 599 -1.31 -2.95 -4.37
N TRP A 600 -0.75 -1.80 -4.00
CA TRP A 600 -0.92 -0.55 -4.74
C TRP A 600 -0.20 -0.50 -6.09
N VAL A 601 1.08 -0.87 -6.13
CA VAL A 601 1.95 -0.63 -7.28
C VAL A 601 2.82 -1.84 -7.59
N ASP A 602 3.00 -2.13 -8.87
CA ASP A 602 3.98 -3.11 -9.33
C ASP A 602 5.40 -2.66 -8.97
N GLN A 603 6.18 -3.55 -8.35
CA GLN A 603 7.56 -3.27 -7.96
C GLN A 603 8.53 -3.46 -9.13
N GLY A 604 8.18 -3.04 -10.35
CA GLY A 604 9.07 -3.11 -11.51
C GLY A 604 10.17 -2.04 -11.45
N LEU A 605 11.42 -2.42 -11.66
CA LEU A 605 12.55 -1.47 -11.77
C LEU A 605 12.79 -1.07 -13.22
N LEU A 606 13.09 0.20 -13.48
CA LEU A 606 13.39 0.69 -14.82
C LEU A 606 14.75 0.16 -15.26
N LYS A 607 14.78 -0.59 -16.38
CA LYS A 607 16.01 -1.12 -16.97
C LYS A 607 16.07 -0.79 -18.45
N GLU A 608 17.26 -0.40 -18.92
CA GLU A 608 17.51 -0.18 -20.34
C GLU A 608 17.99 -1.48 -21.01
N GLY A 609 17.33 -1.85 -22.11
CA GLY A 609 17.71 -2.98 -22.95
C GLY A 609 18.96 -2.68 -23.79
N LYS A 610 19.51 -3.72 -24.44
CA LYS A 610 20.66 -3.57 -25.37
C LYS A 610 20.32 -2.72 -26.61
N ASP A 611 19.04 -2.58 -26.91
CA ASP A 611 18.47 -1.77 -27.99
C ASP A 611 18.19 -0.32 -27.56
N GLY A 612 18.49 0.06 -26.31
CA GLY A 612 18.20 1.38 -25.75
C GLY A 612 16.74 1.54 -25.29
N ILE A 613 15.90 0.50 -25.40
CA ILE A 613 14.50 0.57 -24.97
C ILE A 613 14.42 0.29 -23.47
N LYS A 614 13.80 1.23 -22.74
CA LYS A 614 13.53 1.04 -21.32
C LYS A 614 12.29 0.18 -21.09
N HIS A 615 12.39 -0.75 -20.16
CA HIS A 615 11.31 -1.65 -19.75
C HIS A 615 11.27 -1.79 -18.22
N TRP A 616 10.14 -2.27 -17.71
CA TRP A 616 9.99 -2.64 -16.30
C TRP A 616 10.56 -4.06 -16.12
N ALA A 617 11.65 -4.14 -15.36
CA ALA A 617 12.35 -5.37 -15.01
C ALA A 617 11.85 -5.92 -13.67
N TYR A 618 11.89 -7.24 -13.53
CA TYR A 618 11.52 -8.00 -12.32
C TYR A 618 12.65 -8.97 -11.92
N GLY A 619 12.42 -9.86 -10.95
CA GLY A 619 13.43 -10.82 -10.49
C GLY A 619 14.08 -11.63 -11.61
N GLY A 620 15.40 -11.76 -11.54
CA GLY A 620 16.21 -12.44 -12.56
C GLY A 620 16.69 -11.55 -13.69
N ASP A 621 16.03 -10.42 -13.98
CA ASP A 621 16.46 -9.51 -15.03
C ASP A 621 17.80 -8.84 -14.70
N PHE A 622 18.17 -8.72 -13.43
CA PHE A 622 19.47 -8.16 -13.03
C PHE A 622 20.55 -9.24 -12.88
N GLY A 623 20.25 -10.46 -13.34
CA GLY A 623 21.12 -11.63 -13.19
C GLY A 623 21.18 -12.12 -11.74
N ASP A 624 20.28 -11.68 -10.88
CA ASP A 624 20.12 -12.07 -9.48
C ASP A 624 19.64 -13.52 -9.34
N PHE A 625 20.20 -14.22 -8.37
CA PHE A 625 19.85 -15.61 -8.04
C PHE A 625 20.14 -15.88 -6.55
N PRO A 626 19.23 -16.54 -5.81
CA PRO A 626 17.88 -16.95 -6.23
C PRO A 626 16.98 -15.74 -6.54
N ASN A 627 15.87 -15.97 -7.25
CA ASN A 627 14.84 -14.96 -7.47
C ASN A 627 13.44 -15.59 -7.66
N ASP A 628 12.39 -14.79 -7.43
CA ASP A 628 10.98 -15.19 -7.57
C ASP A 628 10.30 -14.57 -8.80
N LEU A 629 11.08 -14.27 -9.83
CA LEU A 629 10.62 -13.77 -11.13
C LEU A 629 9.68 -12.56 -10.99
N ASN A 630 8.50 -12.63 -11.61
CA ASN A 630 7.53 -11.54 -11.68
C ASN A 630 6.59 -11.49 -10.47
N PHE A 631 6.89 -12.23 -9.39
CA PHE A 631 6.07 -12.23 -8.18
C PHE A 631 6.07 -10.89 -7.46
N CYS A 632 6.96 -9.94 -7.80
CA CYS A 632 6.98 -8.56 -7.33
C CYS A 632 6.01 -7.61 -8.08
N LEU A 633 5.24 -8.11 -9.06
CA LEU A 633 4.33 -7.31 -9.89
C LEU A 633 2.87 -7.55 -9.46
N ASN A 634 2.50 -7.03 -8.29
CA ASN A 634 1.23 -7.28 -7.60
C ASN A 634 0.33 -6.05 -7.51
N GLY A 635 0.57 -5.01 -8.29
CA GLY A 635 -0.07 -3.71 -8.17
C GLY A 635 -1.44 -3.58 -8.83
N LEU A 636 -2.26 -2.68 -8.29
CA LEU A 636 -3.38 -2.06 -9.00
C LEU A 636 -2.94 -1.01 -10.02
N THR A 637 -1.65 -0.65 -10.03
CA THR A 637 -1.03 0.29 -10.95
C THR A 637 0.32 -0.24 -11.44
N TRP A 638 0.69 0.17 -12.65
CA TRP A 638 2.05 0.02 -13.17
C TRP A 638 3.05 0.83 -12.33
N PRO A 639 4.38 0.58 -12.44
CA PRO A 639 5.38 1.29 -11.64
C PRO A 639 5.32 2.83 -11.74
N ASP A 640 4.85 3.36 -12.87
CA ASP A 640 4.63 4.78 -13.16
C ASP A 640 3.25 5.34 -12.72
N ARG A 641 2.50 4.55 -11.94
CA ARG A 641 1.15 4.82 -11.43
C ARG A 641 0.07 4.86 -12.49
N THR A 642 0.33 4.37 -13.72
CA THR A 642 -0.72 4.14 -14.71
C THR A 642 -1.69 3.06 -14.19
N PRO A 643 -3.00 3.31 -14.10
CA PRO A 643 -3.98 2.32 -13.61
C PRO A 643 -4.00 1.02 -14.39
N HIS A 644 -4.05 -0.12 -13.68
CA HIS A 644 -4.51 -1.38 -14.26
C HIS A 644 -6.03 -1.38 -14.41
N PRO A 645 -6.60 -2.19 -15.33
CA PRO A 645 -8.05 -2.33 -15.47
C PRO A 645 -8.75 -2.70 -14.15
N ALA A 646 -8.10 -3.50 -13.31
CA ALA A 646 -8.62 -3.90 -12.00
C ALA A 646 -8.90 -2.71 -11.07
N LEU A 647 -8.17 -1.59 -11.18
CA LEU A 647 -8.41 -0.41 -10.36
C LEU A 647 -9.79 0.22 -10.62
N HIS A 648 -10.33 0.08 -11.84
CA HIS A 648 -11.69 0.53 -12.14
C HIS A 648 -12.76 -0.31 -11.44
N GLU A 649 -12.55 -1.63 -11.34
CA GLU A 649 -13.42 -2.53 -10.58
C GLU A 649 -13.37 -2.18 -9.08
N VAL A 650 -12.17 -1.92 -8.54
CA VAL A 650 -11.98 -1.45 -7.17
C VAL A 650 -12.73 -0.14 -6.93
N LYS A 651 -12.57 0.86 -7.81
CA LYS A 651 -13.28 2.13 -7.72
C LYS A 651 -14.79 1.93 -7.66
N TYR A 652 -15.32 1.01 -8.47
CA TYR A 652 -16.75 0.69 -8.50
C TYR A 652 -17.22 0.03 -7.19
N VAL A 653 -16.55 -1.02 -6.71
CA VAL A 653 -16.99 -1.72 -5.49
C VAL A 653 -16.79 -0.88 -4.22
N TYR A 654 -15.85 0.07 -4.22
CA TYR A 654 -15.58 0.98 -3.11
C TYR A 654 -16.48 2.23 -3.12
N GLN A 655 -17.31 2.42 -4.15
CA GLN A 655 -18.01 3.69 -4.33
C GLN A 655 -18.94 4.03 -3.14
N PRO A 656 -18.92 5.28 -2.66
CA PRO A 656 -19.69 5.67 -1.49
C PRO A 656 -21.17 5.86 -1.77
N ILE A 657 -21.59 6.01 -3.04
CA ILE A 657 -23.00 6.11 -3.41
C ILE A 657 -23.42 4.85 -4.14
N LYS A 658 -24.37 4.12 -3.56
CA LYS A 658 -24.85 2.84 -4.12
C LYS A 658 -26.25 3.01 -4.67
N VAL A 659 -26.45 2.55 -5.90
CA VAL A 659 -27.76 2.58 -6.56
C VAL A 659 -28.20 1.14 -6.80
N SER A 660 -29.41 0.80 -6.37
CA SER A 660 -30.01 -0.51 -6.61
C SER A 660 -31.46 -0.36 -7.11
N LEU A 661 -31.92 -1.41 -7.80
CA LEU A 661 -33.28 -1.53 -8.31
C LEU A 661 -33.99 -2.64 -7.54
N THR A 662 -35.17 -2.33 -6.99
CA THR A 662 -36.18 -3.31 -6.58
C THR A 662 -37.32 -3.35 -7.61
N ASP A 663 -38.32 -4.21 -7.44
CA ASP A 663 -39.35 -4.44 -8.47
C ASP A 663 -40.09 -3.17 -8.94
N SER A 664 -40.20 -2.15 -8.10
CA SER A 664 -40.86 -0.87 -8.45
C SER A 664 -40.08 0.40 -8.10
N LYS A 665 -38.91 0.28 -7.44
CA LYS A 665 -38.20 1.44 -6.90
C LYS A 665 -36.71 1.42 -7.21
N ILE A 666 -36.15 2.62 -7.37
CA ILE A 666 -34.71 2.84 -7.38
C ILE A 666 -34.30 3.40 -6.03
N LYS A 667 -33.37 2.73 -5.37
CA LYS A 667 -32.83 3.12 -4.07
C LYS A 667 -31.43 3.68 -4.24
N ILE A 668 -31.20 4.88 -3.72
CA ILE A 668 -29.91 5.56 -3.69
C ILE A 668 -29.46 5.62 -2.24
N VAL A 669 -28.31 5.03 -1.93
CA VAL A 669 -27.75 4.93 -0.57
C VAL A 669 -26.49 5.77 -0.48
N ASN A 670 -26.39 6.61 0.55
CA ASN A 670 -25.15 7.25 0.95
C ASN A 670 -24.42 6.36 1.97
N ALA A 671 -23.36 5.69 1.53
CA ALA A 671 -22.51 4.82 2.34
C ALA A 671 -21.28 5.55 2.92
N GLN A 672 -21.25 6.89 2.91
CA GLN A 672 -20.32 7.69 3.71
C GLN A 672 -20.76 7.74 5.18
N PHE A 673 -19.80 7.98 6.06
CA PHE A 673 -19.98 7.89 7.52
C PHE A 673 -20.12 9.26 8.20
N PHE A 674 -19.60 10.31 7.57
CA PHE A 674 -19.62 11.69 8.07
C PHE A 674 -20.16 12.68 7.04
N GLU A 675 -19.98 12.43 5.74
CA GLU A 675 -20.42 13.33 4.66
C GLU A 675 -21.87 13.12 4.21
N THR A 676 -22.54 14.24 3.94
CA THR A 676 -23.82 14.25 3.24
C THR A 676 -23.61 14.29 1.72
N THR A 677 -24.68 14.14 0.96
CA THR A 677 -24.65 14.28 -0.51
C THR A 677 -24.77 15.73 -1.00
N ASN A 678 -24.72 16.73 -0.11
CA ASN A 678 -24.90 18.15 -0.46
C ASN A 678 -23.84 18.68 -1.44
N ALA A 679 -22.64 18.10 -1.46
CA ALA A 679 -21.56 18.51 -2.36
C ALA A 679 -21.53 17.70 -3.67
N LEU A 680 -22.61 16.98 -3.99
CA LEU A 680 -22.70 16.09 -5.15
C LEU A 680 -23.82 16.50 -6.11
N GLU A 681 -23.49 16.54 -7.40
CA GLU A 681 -24.47 16.59 -8.48
C GLU A 681 -24.82 15.17 -8.94
N PHE A 682 -26.11 14.89 -9.07
CA PHE A 682 -26.61 13.64 -9.62
C PHE A 682 -27.12 13.84 -11.05
N SER A 683 -26.75 12.93 -11.95
CA SER A 683 -27.27 12.91 -13.32
C SER A 683 -27.73 11.50 -13.70
N TRP A 684 -28.66 11.43 -14.65
CA TRP A 684 -29.19 10.18 -15.19
C TRP A 684 -29.08 10.14 -16.72
N SER A 685 -28.94 8.94 -17.28
CA SER A 685 -29.09 8.69 -18.71
C SER A 685 -29.78 7.35 -18.95
N LEU A 686 -30.75 7.32 -19.85
CA LEU A 686 -31.48 6.12 -20.26
C LEU A 686 -31.01 5.67 -21.64
N LEU A 687 -30.56 4.43 -21.76
CA LEU A 687 -30.15 3.82 -23.02
C LEU A 687 -31.09 2.68 -23.41
N GLY A 688 -31.55 2.65 -24.66
CA GLY A 688 -32.28 1.54 -25.26
C GLY A 688 -31.45 0.90 -26.36
N ASP A 689 -31.12 -0.38 -26.24
CA ASP A 689 -30.26 -1.12 -27.18
C ASP A 689 -28.94 -0.38 -27.51
N GLY A 690 -28.35 0.28 -26.51
CA GLY A 690 -27.11 1.05 -26.62
C GLY A 690 -27.28 2.51 -27.10
N CYS A 691 -28.48 2.91 -27.52
CA CYS A 691 -28.76 4.29 -27.96
C CYS A 691 -29.33 5.14 -26.82
N ILE A 692 -28.86 6.37 -26.66
CA ILE A 692 -29.38 7.30 -25.65
C ILE A 692 -30.82 7.71 -26.02
N LEU A 693 -31.75 7.44 -25.11
CA LEU A 693 -33.16 7.84 -25.20
C LEU A 693 -33.41 9.18 -24.52
N GLY A 694 -32.62 9.49 -23.47
CA GLY A 694 -32.66 10.76 -22.77
C GLY A 694 -31.68 10.79 -21.59
N SER A 695 -31.43 11.98 -21.09
CA SER A 695 -30.55 12.24 -19.95
C SER A 695 -30.91 13.56 -19.27
N GLY A 696 -30.49 13.75 -18.04
CA GLY A 696 -30.67 15.02 -17.32
C GLY A 696 -30.05 15.01 -15.93
N ILE A 697 -30.22 16.12 -15.22
CA ILE A 697 -29.93 16.21 -13.79
C ILE A 697 -31.02 15.46 -13.02
N LEU A 698 -30.63 14.77 -11.96
CA LEU A 698 -31.51 14.08 -11.03
C LEU A 698 -31.56 14.86 -9.72
N GLU A 699 -32.60 15.66 -9.55
CA GLU A 699 -32.84 16.39 -8.30
C GLU A 699 -33.15 15.41 -7.16
N LEU A 700 -32.36 15.44 -6.09
CA LEU A 700 -32.51 14.61 -4.90
C LEU A 700 -32.48 15.48 -3.65
N PRO A 701 -33.22 15.11 -2.58
CA PRO A 701 -32.96 15.69 -1.27
C PRO A 701 -31.56 15.28 -0.77
N ILE A 702 -31.00 16.08 0.14
CA ILE A 702 -29.75 15.74 0.82
C ILE A 702 -29.92 14.41 1.57
N ILE A 703 -29.18 13.40 1.13
CA ILE A 703 -29.07 12.09 1.77
C ILE A 703 -27.95 12.16 2.81
N PHE A 704 -28.32 12.03 4.09
CA PHE A 704 -27.40 12.00 5.23
C PHE A 704 -26.51 10.73 5.25
N PRO A 705 -25.40 10.72 6.01
CA PRO A 705 -24.55 9.54 6.18
C PRO A 705 -25.37 8.28 6.52
N GLN A 706 -24.98 7.15 5.94
CA GLN A 706 -25.60 5.82 6.15
C GLN A 706 -27.12 5.77 5.86
N SER A 707 -27.68 6.76 5.18
CA SER A 707 -29.11 6.87 4.87
C SER A 707 -29.39 6.61 3.39
N SER A 708 -30.67 6.53 3.02
CA SER A 708 -31.08 6.27 1.63
C SER A 708 -32.31 7.06 1.21
N TYR A 709 -32.43 7.29 -0.10
CA TYR A 709 -33.61 7.85 -0.74
C TYR A 709 -34.17 6.88 -1.78
N GLU A 710 -35.49 6.79 -1.89
CA GLU A 710 -36.18 5.89 -2.82
C GLU A 710 -37.00 6.68 -3.83
N ILE A 711 -36.90 6.29 -5.11
CA ILE A 711 -37.64 6.87 -6.22
C ILE A 711 -38.56 5.79 -6.79
N GLU A 712 -39.86 6.03 -6.78
CA GLU A 712 -40.81 5.19 -7.51
C GLU A 712 -40.56 5.34 -9.01
N ILE A 713 -40.46 4.22 -9.74
CA ILE A 713 -40.12 4.30 -11.18
C ILE A 713 -41.17 5.10 -11.95
N GLU A 714 -42.45 5.05 -11.55
CA GLU A 714 -43.54 5.77 -12.21
C GLU A 714 -43.47 7.30 -12.04
N SER A 715 -42.82 7.79 -10.98
CA SER A 715 -42.61 9.22 -10.74
C SER A 715 -41.26 9.73 -11.23
N SER A 716 -40.44 8.84 -11.81
CA SER A 716 -39.08 9.17 -12.24
C SER A 716 -39.03 10.00 -13.53
N PRO A 717 -37.97 10.82 -13.74
CA PRO A 717 -37.85 11.66 -14.93
C PRO A 717 -37.67 10.86 -16.24
N TRP A 718 -37.20 9.61 -16.16
CA TRP A 718 -37.05 8.72 -17.32
C TRP A 718 -38.30 7.88 -17.62
N TYR A 719 -39.36 7.96 -16.80
CA TYR A 719 -40.50 7.06 -16.91
C TYR A 719 -41.19 7.11 -18.28
N SER A 720 -41.47 8.30 -18.80
CA SER A 720 -42.16 8.46 -20.08
C SER A 720 -41.36 7.87 -21.26
N LEU A 721 -40.04 8.07 -21.25
CA LEU A 721 -39.12 7.50 -22.23
C LEU A 721 -39.08 5.98 -22.12
N TRP A 722 -38.92 5.45 -20.92
CA TRP A 722 -38.89 4.00 -20.69
C TRP A 722 -40.22 3.33 -21.05
N ASN A 723 -41.35 3.93 -20.67
CA ASN A 723 -42.69 3.39 -20.90
C ASN A 723 -43.11 3.39 -22.37
N SER A 724 -42.59 4.32 -23.18
CA SER A 724 -42.84 4.39 -24.63
C SER A 724 -41.78 3.69 -25.49
N CYS A 725 -40.70 3.20 -24.88
CA CYS A 725 -39.58 2.61 -25.59
C CYS A 725 -39.91 1.23 -26.19
N SER A 726 -39.43 0.99 -27.42
CA SER A 726 -39.52 -0.31 -28.10
C SER A 726 -38.22 -1.14 -28.06
N ALA A 727 -37.19 -0.67 -27.34
CA ALA A 727 -35.91 -1.36 -27.23
C ALA A 727 -36.06 -2.74 -26.58
N ALA A 728 -35.19 -3.67 -26.97
CA ALA A 728 -35.17 -5.00 -26.37
C ALA A 728 -34.65 -4.95 -24.93
N GLU A 729 -33.62 -4.15 -24.68
CA GLU A 729 -33.03 -3.92 -23.37
C GLU A 729 -32.91 -2.43 -23.10
N THR A 730 -33.24 -2.04 -21.87
CA THR A 730 -33.14 -0.65 -21.41
C THR A 730 -32.28 -0.59 -20.16
N PHE A 731 -31.31 0.33 -20.17
CA PHE A 731 -30.39 0.55 -19.07
C PHE A 731 -30.48 2.00 -18.60
N LEU A 732 -30.67 2.17 -17.29
CA LEU A 732 -30.60 3.45 -16.61
C LEU A 732 -29.23 3.58 -15.96
N THR A 733 -28.48 4.62 -16.30
CA THR A 733 -27.24 4.98 -15.63
C THR A 733 -27.50 6.18 -14.72
N ILE A 734 -27.08 6.10 -13.46
CA ILE A 734 -27.06 7.22 -12.50
C ILE A 734 -25.62 7.48 -12.11
N ILE A 735 -25.19 8.74 -12.18
CA ILE A 735 -23.83 9.19 -11.90
C ILE A 735 -23.88 10.27 -10.81
N ALA A 736 -23.00 10.14 -9.81
CA ALA A 736 -22.75 11.17 -8.80
C ALA A 736 -21.36 11.80 -9.03
N LYS A 737 -21.32 13.13 -9.14
CA LYS A 737 -20.10 13.91 -9.38
C LYS A 737 -19.87 14.95 -8.30
N LEU A 738 -18.61 15.33 -8.07
CA LEU A 738 -18.29 16.47 -7.22
C LEU A 738 -18.79 17.77 -7.84
N GLU A 739 -19.51 18.58 -7.05
CA GLU A 739 -19.95 19.93 -7.47
C GLU A 739 -18.82 20.97 -7.36
N GLN A 740 -17.82 20.72 -6.52
CA GLN A 740 -16.68 21.62 -6.34
C GLN A 740 -15.36 20.84 -6.33
N SER A 741 -14.28 21.54 -6.70
CA SER A 741 -12.93 20.98 -6.61
C SER A 741 -12.54 20.73 -5.15
N THR A 742 -11.84 19.63 -4.92
CA THR A 742 -11.26 19.24 -3.63
C THR A 742 -9.74 19.20 -3.76
N ARG A 743 -9.03 18.95 -2.66
CA ARG A 743 -7.57 18.75 -2.67
C ARG A 743 -7.13 17.64 -3.63
N TRP A 744 -7.96 16.62 -3.84
CA TRP A 744 -7.59 15.40 -4.57
C TRP A 744 -8.29 15.23 -5.93
N ALA A 745 -9.26 16.08 -6.28
CA ALA A 745 -9.93 16.01 -7.58
C ALA A 745 -10.58 17.34 -7.98
N ASN A 746 -10.67 17.58 -9.28
CA ASN A 746 -11.45 18.68 -9.84
C ASN A 746 -12.96 18.47 -9.67
N GLU A 747 -13.71 19.57 -9.75
CA GLU A 747 -15.14 19.57 -10.03
C GLU A 747 -15.47 18.65 -11.22
N GLY A 748 -16.61 17.97 -11.14
CA GLY A 748 -17.06 17.02 -12.16
C GLY A 748 -16.45 15.62 -12.05
N HIS A 749 -15.52 15.38 -11.12
CA HIS A 749 -14.99 14.04 -10.86
C HIS A 749 -16.11 13.06 -10.50
N VAL A 750 -16.18 11.95 -11.23
CA VAL A 750 -17.17 10.89 -10.99
C VAL A 750 -16.78 10.08 -9.75
N LEU A 751 -17.56 10.25 -8.68
CA LEU A 751 -17.40 9.54 -7.42
C LEU A 751 -18.05 8.15 -7.47
N ALA A 752 -19.21 8.05 -8.11
CA ALA A 752 -19.98 6.82 -8.28
C ALA A 752 -20.73 6.81 -9.61
N SER A 753 -20.85 5.63 -10.21
CA SER A 753 -21.61 5.42 -11.46
C SER A 753 -22.19 4.03 -11.47
N SER A 754 -23.51 3.92 -11.48
CA SER A 754 -24.23 2.65 -11.49
C SER A 754 -25.14 2.56 -12.70
N GLN A 755 -25.13 1.41 -13.38
CA GLN A 755 -26.03 1.09 -14.48
C GLN A 755 -26.99 -0.04 -14.07
N LEU A 756 -28.28 0.23 -14.21
CA LEU A 756 -29.37 -0.66 -13.82
C LEU A 756 -30.12 -1.10 -15.08
N ARG A 757 -30.35 -2.41 -15.22
CA ARG A 757 -31.26 -2.92 -16.25
C ARG A 757 -32.70 -2.72 -15.79
N LEU A 758 -33.47 -1.94 -16.53
CA LEU A 758 -34.90 -1.77 -16.25
C LEU A 758 -35.71 -2.97 -16.77
N PRO A 759 -36.86 -3.30 -16.15
CA PRO A 759 -37.73 -4.37 -16.62
C PRO A 759 -38.16 -4.18 -18.08
N SER A 760 -38.17 -5.27 -18.86
CA SER A 760 -38.63 -5.18 -20.24
C SER A 760 -40.14 -4.95 -20.28
N ARG A 761 -40.57 -3.93 -21.02
CA ARG A 761 -41.99 -3.64 -21.28
C ARG A 761 -42.53 -4.40 -22.51
N ARG A 762 -41.68 -5.11 -23.25
CA ARG A 762 -42.06 -5.84 -24.46
C ARG A 762 -42.37 -7.31 -24.18
N LYS A 763 -43.47 -7.82 -24.75
CA LYS A 763 -43.59 -9.26 -25.05
C LYS A 763 -42.79 -9.53 -26.33
N LEU A 764 -41.74 -10.35 -26.24
CA LEU A 764 -40.99 -10.83 -27.41
C LEU A 764 -41.95 -11.49 -28.40
N CYS A 765 -42.25 -10.81 -29.50
CA CYS A 765 -42.88 -11.41 -30.68
C CYS A 765 -41.75 -11.80 -31.63
N PRO A 766 -41.53 -13.09 -31.94
CA PRO A 766 -40.55 -13.50 -32.94
C PRO A 766 -40.87 -12.78 -34.25
N HIS A 767 -39.94 -11.96 -34.74
CA HIS A 767 -40.06 -11.40 -36.07
C HIS A 767 -39.74 -12.52 -37.06
N ALA A 768 -40.77 -13.26 -37.49
CA ALA A 768 -40.62 -14.20 -38.57
C ALA A 768 -40.37 -13.40 -39.85
N ILE A 769 -39.12 -13.38 -40.33
CA ILE A 769 -38.81 -12.88 -41.65
C ILE A 769 -39.49 -13.82 -42.66
N SER A 770 -40.69 -13.45 -43.08
CA SER A 770 -41.36 -14.12 -44.20
C SER A 770 -40.63 -13.73 -45.48
N PHE A 771 -39.88 -14.66 -46.06
CA PHE A 771 -39.29 -14.48 -47.38
C PHE A 771 -40.42 -14.47 -48.42
N THR A 772 -40.99 -13.30 -48.70
CA THR A 772 -42.02 -13.11 -49.73
C THR A 772 -41.49 -13.28 -51.17
N LYS A 773 -40.18 -13.45 -51.34
CA LYS A 773 -39.55 -13.95 -52.58
C LYS A 773 -38.65 -15.14 -52.25
N LYS A 774 -38.77 -16.24 -53.00
CA LYS A 774 -37.83 -17.37 -52.98
C LYS A 774 -36.42 -16.86 -53.28
N ALA A 775 -35.65 -16.52 -52.25
CA ALA A 775 -34.24 -16.23 -52.40
C ALA A 775 -33.51 -17.56 -52.59
N PHE A 776 -32.91 -17.78 -53.77
CA PHE A 776 -32.12 -18.99 -54.02
C PHE A 776 -30.71 -18.78 -53.46
N LEU A 777 -30.26 -19.70 -52.62
CA LEU A 777 -28.85 -19.84 -52.25
C LEU A 777 -28.21 -20.76 -53.29
N LEU A 778 -27.13 -20.31 -53.92
CA LEU A 778 -26.32 -21.15 -54.79
C LEU A 778 -25.36 -21.95 -53.92
N LEU A 779 -25.43 -23.27 -54.03
CA LEU A 779 -24.55 -24.22 -53.36
C LEU A 779 -23.66 -24.87 -54.43
N GLU A 780 -22.37 -24.58 -54.39
CA GLU A 780 -21.37 -25.25 -55.22
C GLU A 780 -20.56 -26.19 -54.32
N HIS A 781 -20.38 -27.44 -54.75
CA HIS A 781 -19.51 -28.39 -54.07
C HIS A 781 -18.41 -28.79 -55.04
N ALA A 782 -17.16 -28.46 -54.69
CA ALA A 782 -15.98 -28.78 -55.47
C ALA A 782 -14.88 -29.27 -54.52
N ASP A 783 -14.41 -30.50 -54.75
CA ASP A 783 -13.42 -31.18 -53.91
C ASP A 783 -13.80 -31.16 -52.41
N ASP A 784 -12.87 -30.72 -51.56
CA ASP A 784 -13.08 -30.56 -50.12
C ASP A 784 -13.79 -29.24 -49.76
N ILE A 785 -14.36 -28.48 -50.73
CA ILE A 785 -14.95 -27.15 -50.50
C ILE A 785 -16.45 -27.10 -50.83
N ILE A 786 -17.26 -26.72 -49.83
CA ILE A 786 -18.66 -26.30 -50.01
C ILE A 786 -18.70 -24.76 -50.07
N THR A 787 -19.13 -24.22 -51.20
CA THR A 787 -19.31 -22.79 -51.39
C THR A 787 -20.80 -22.43 -51.35
N ILE A 788 -21.19 -21.59 -50.40
CA ILE A 788 -22.55 -21.03 -50.27
C ILE A 788 -22.52 -19.58 -50.74
N LYS A 789 -23.27 -19.27 -51.80
CA LYS A 789 -23.37 -17.94 -52.38
C LYS A 789 -24.81 -17.46 -52.39
N LYS A 790 -25.01 -16.16 -52.21
CA LYS A 790 -26.29 -15.48 -52.48
C LYS A 790 -26.02 -14.31 -53.43
N GLU A 791 -26.23 -14.53 -54.73
CA GLU A 791 -25.92 -13.55 -55.79
C GLU A 791 -24.51 -12.96 -55.60
N SER A 792 -24.31 -11.66 -55.84
CA SER A 792 -23.08 -10.92 -55.51
C SER A 792 -23.07 -10.37 -54.07
N ASN A 793 -23.97 -10.83 -53.19
CA ASN A 793 -24.11 -10.27 -51.85
C ASN A 793 -23.14 -10.88 -50.84
N PHE A 794 -22.97 -12.20 -50.85
CA PHE A 794 -21.96 -12.87 -50.04
C PHE A 794 -21.57 -14.23 -50.61
N CYS A 795 -20.36 -14.68 -50.29
CA CYS A 795 -19.82 -16.00 -50.59
C CYS A 795 -19.11 -16.56 -49.35
N ILE A 796 -19.48 -17.76 -48.91
CA ILE A 796 -18.82 -18.47 -47.81
C ILE A 796 -18.31 -19.80 -48.33
N LYS A 797 -17.03 -20.10 -48.12
CA LYS A 797 -16.42 -21.39 -48.45
C LYS A 797 -16.11 -22.16 -47.18
N PHE A 798 -16.65 -23.36 -47.08
CA PHE A 798 -16.40 -24.31 -46.00
C PHE A 798 -15.51 -25.42 -46.52
N ASN A 799 -14.46 -25.75 -45.76
CA ASN A 799 -13.70 -26.96 -46.01
C ASN A 799 -14.33 -28.14 -45.27
N THR A 800 -14.72 -29.17 -46.02
CA THR A 800 -15.40 -30.36 -45.53
C THR A 800 -14.47 -31.33 -44.82
N ARG A 801 -13.15 -31.29 -45.11
CA ARG A 801 -12.12 -32.08 -44.42
C ARG A 801 -11.83 -31.51 -43.03
N THR A 802 -11.71 -30.19 -42.90
CA THR A 802 -11.38 -29.53 -41.63
C THR A 802 -12.62 -29.12 -40.83
N GLY A 803 -13.78 -29.00 -41.47
CA GLY A 803 -15.02 -28.53 -40.87
C GLY A 803 -15.03 -27.01 -40.60
N THR A 804 -14.20 -26.24 -41.30
CA THR A 804 -13.93 -24.82 -41.00
C THR A 804 -14.33 -23.91 -42.14
N ILE A 805 -14.60 -22.63 -41.85
CA ILE A 805 -14.75 -21.60 -42.88
C ILE A 805 -13.37 -21.22 -43.38
N GLU A 806 -13.11 -21.41 -44.68
CA GLU A 806 -11.86 -20.99 -45.32
C GLU A 806 -11.92 -19.56 -45.84
N ARG A 807 -13.10 -19.12 -46.27
CA ARG A 807 -13.25 -17.80 -46.88
C ARG A 807 -14.65 -17.26 -46.68
N TRP A 808 -14.75 -15.97 -46.36
CA TRP A 808 -16.01 -15.24 -46.31
C TRP A 808 -15.87 -13.88 -46.99
N GLU A 809 -16.71 -13.64 -47.99
CA GLU A 809 -16.80 -12.40 -48.77
C GLU A 809 -18.21 -11.81 -48.65
N ALA A 810 -18.34 -10.47 -48.60
CA ALA A 810 -19.61 -9.79 -48.81
C ALA A 810 -19.44 -8.52 -49.67
N CYS A 811 -20.49 -8.18 -50.43
CA CYS A 811 -20.80 -7.07 -51.35
C CYS A 811 -19.71 -6.08 -51.84
N LYS A 812 -18.63 -5.80 -51.12
CA LYS A 812 -17.57 -4.83 -51.46
C LYS A 812 -16.14 -5.23 -51.04
N GLY A 813 -15.89 -6.49 -50.67
CA GLY A 813 -14.53 -6.96 -50.40
C GLY A 813 -14.47 -8.26 -49.61
N LEU A 814 -13.25 -8.78 -49.49
CA LEU A 814 -12.93 -9.88 -48.60
C LEU A 814 -13.16 -9.42 -47.14
N ILE A 815 -14.09 -10.04 -46.42
CA ILE A 815 -14.31 -9.74 -44.99
C ILE A 815 -13.14 -10.32 -44.19
N SER A 816 -12.63 -11.47 -44.60
CA SER A 816 -11.41 -12.04 -44.03
C SER A 816 -10.74 -13.08 -44.96
N GLU A 817 -9.41 -13.06 -45.04
CA GLU A 817 -8.57 -14.22 -45.33
C GLU A 817 -8.00 -14.62 -43.97
N ILE A 818 -8.60 -15.62 -43.32
CA ILE A 818 -8.22 -16.01 -41.95
C ILE A 818 -7.59 -17.39 -42.02
N GLU A 819 -6.45 -17.54 -41.35
CA GLU A 819 -6.01 -18.78 -40.72
C GLU A 819 -7.21 -19.40 -39.98
N ILE A 820 -7.96 -20.25 -40.68
CA ILE A 820 -8.92 -21.23 -40.17
C ILE A 820 -9.70 -20.77 -38.92
N MET A 821 -10.95 -20.31 -39.06
CA MET A 821 -11.85 -20.16 -37.89
C MET A 821 -11.97 -21.53 -37.19
N ARG A 822 -11.21 -21.71 -36.11
CA ARG A 822 -11.19 -22.91 -35.25
C ARG A 822 -11.80 -22.56 -33.90
N LEU A 823 -12.27 -23.60 -33.20
CA LEU A 823 -12.63 -23.49 -31.80
C LEU A 823 -11.37 -23.18 -30.97
N GLY A 824 -11.31 -21.99 -30.38
CA GLY A 824 -10.29 -21.64 -29.40
C GLY A 824 -10.68 -22.15 -28.02
N LEU A 825 -10.00 -23.20 -27.54
CA LEU A 825 -10.18 -23.74 -26.18
C LEU A 825 -9.07 -23.31 -25.21
N VAL A 826 -8.08 -22.55 -25.70
CA VAL A 826 -6.89 -22.15 -24.95
C VAL A 826 -6.76 -20.64 -24.95
N VAL A 827 -6.55 -20.07 -23.77
CA VAL A 827 -6.15 -18.68 -23.55
C VAL A 827 -4.67 -18.69 -23.16
N ARG A 828 -3.90 -17.66 -23.56
CA ARG A 828 -2.52 -17.53 -23.06
C ARG A 828 -2.56 -17.38 -21.53
N THR A 829 -1.79 -18.23 -20.86
CA THR A 829 -1.80 -18.38 -19.40
C THR A 829 -1.53 -17.05 -18.70
N VAL A 830 -2.41 -16.65 -17.78
CA VAL A 830 -2.21 -15.46 -16.92
C VAL A 830 -1.47 -15.83 -15.63
N GLY A 831 -0.85 -14.88 -14.93
CA GLY A 831 -0.02 -15.16 -13.73
C GLY A 831 -0.69 -16.07 -12.68
N ARG A 832 -2.00 -15.92 -12.46
CA ARG A 832 -2.79 -16.79 -11.57
C ARG A 832 -2.90 -18.25 -12.05
N GLU A 833 -2.99 -18.46 -13.36
CA GLU A 833 -3.04 -19.81 -13.94
C GLU A 833 -1.67 -20.50 -13.87
N MET A 834 -0.57 -19.75 -14.01
CA MET A 834 0.79 -20.27 -13.78
C MET A 834 1.01 -20.69 -12.32
N LEU A 835 0.61 -19.87 -11.35
CA LEU A 835 0.71 -20.21 -9.92
C LEU A 835 -0.14 -21.44 -9.55
N ARG A 836 -1.35 -21.59 -10.11
CA ARG A 836 -2.17 -22.80 -9.91
C ARG A 836 -1.52 -24.05 -10.51
N GLY A 837 -0.87 -23.93 -11.67
CA GLY A 837 -0.08 -25.01 -12.27
C GLY A 837 1.11 -25.42 -11.39
N CYS A 838 1.86 -24.43 -10.88
CA CYS A 838 3.01 -24.65 -10.01
C CYS A 838 2.62 -25.28 -8.66
N VAL A 839 1.48 -24.87 -8.07
CA VAL A 839 0.94 -25.48 -6.83
C VAL A 839 0.45 -26.92 -7.06
N GLN A 840 -0.10 -27.23 -8.24
CA GLN A 840 -0.43 -28.61 -8.61
C GLN A 840 0.82 -29.46 -8.83
N GLU A 841 1.86 -28.93 -9.47
CA GLU A 841 3.16 -29.59 -9.64
C GLU A 841 3.87 -29.82 -8.30
N GLN A 842 3.90 -28.83 -7.40
CA GLN A 842 4.49 -28.98 -6.07
C GLN A 842 3.73 -30.00 -5.20
N ARG A 843 2.40 -30.10 -5.33
CA ARG A 843 1.62 -31.18 -4.71
C ARG A 843 1.96 -32.54 -5.29
N LEU A 844 2.15 -32.64 -6.61
CA LEU A 844 2.58 -33.87 -7.27
C LEU A 844 3.98 -34.29 -6.82
N LEU A 845 4.93 -33.34 -6.76
CA LEU A 845 6.30 -33.60 -6.33
C LEU A 845 6.39 -34.01 -4.85
N ARG A 846 5.56 -33.43 -3.97
CA ARG A 846 5.45 -33.88 -2.57
C ARG A 846 4.85 -35.29 -2.46
N LEU A 847 3.89 -35.66 -3.31
CA LEU A 847 3.34 -37.02 -3.38
C LEU A 847 4.35 -38.06 -3.92
N ILE A 848 5.32 -37.62 -4.73
CA ILE A 848 6.40 -38.48 -5.27
C ILE A 848 7.55 -38.65 -4.26
N ALA A 849 7.73 -37.69 -3.34
CA ALA A 849 8.83 -37.68 -2.36
C ALA A 849 8.58 -38.49 -1.08
N GLU A 850 7.39 -39.07 -0.87
CA GLU A 850 7.13 -39.96 0.26
C GLU A 850 7.76 -41.36 0.06
N PRO A 851 8.66 -41.81 0.95
CA PRO A 851 9.27 -43.14 0.84
C PRO A 851 8.24 -44.20 1.26
N GLY A 852 7.53 -44.75 0.27
CA GLY A 852 6.58 -45.84 0.49
C GLY A 852 5.67 -46.18 -0.69
N ASN A 853 5.53 -45.30 -1.69
CA ASN A 853 4.52 -45.47 -2.73
C ASN A 853 5.09 -46.07 -4.04
N ARG A 854 5.48 -47.35 -4.01
CA ARG A 854 5.85 -48.10 -5.22
C ARG A 854 4.59 -48.54 -5.99
N ARG A 855 3.91 -47.61 -6.66
CA ARG A 855 2.96 -47.92 -7.75
C ARG A 855 2.53 -46.69 -8.57
N ILE A 856 3.46 -45.83 -8.98
CA ILE A 856 3.20 -44.87 -10.08
C ILE A 856 4.43 -44.82 -10.99
N HIS A 857 4.64 -45.93 -11.71
CA HIS A 857 5.50 -45.98 -12.88
C HIS A 857 4.76 -46.89 -13.85
N TYR A 858 3.85 -46.33 -14.66
CA TYR A 858 3.52 -46.84 -16.01
C TYR A 858 2.47 -46.04 -16.81
N ASP A 859 1.86 -44.96 -16.27
CA ASP A 859 0.80 -44.19 -16.99
C ASP A 859 1.15 -42.72 -17.31
N LEU A 860 2.43 -42.38 -17.48
CA LEU A 860 2.87 -41.01 -17.82
C LEU A 860 3.47 -40.88 -19.23
N LEU A 861 3.00 -41.72 -20.15
CA LEU A 861 3.43 -41.71 -21.56
C LEU A 861 2.24 -41.91 -22.50
N GLN A 862 1.16 -41.13 -22.34
CA GLN A 862 0.13 -41.00 -23.38
C GLN A 862 -0.74 -39.74 -23.20
N LEU A 863 -0.14 -38.55 -23.39
CA LEU A 863 -0.87 -37.33 -23.71
C LEU A 863 -0.29 -36.72 -24.99
N THR A 864 -0.47 -37.43 -26.10
CA THR A 864 -0.41 -36.88 -27.45
C THR A 864 -1.66 -37.37 -28.18
N VAL A 865 -2.70 -36.55 -28.26
CA VAL A 865 -3.89 -36.89 -29.07
C VAL A 865 -3.65 -36.38 -30.49
N LEU A 866 -3.39 -37.33 -31.39
CA LEU A 866 -3.42 -37.14 -32.84
C LEU A 866 -4.87 -36.91 -33.31
N PRO A 867 -5.15 -35.94 -34.20
CA PRO A 867 -6.45 -35.79 -34.82
C PRO A 867 -6.48 -36.57 -36.14
N SER A 868 -6.98 -37.81 -36.11
CA SER A 868 -7.46 -38.48 -37.32
C SER A 868 -8.49 -39.53 -36.97
N GLN A 869 -9.59 -39.55 -37.72
CA GLN A 869 -10.73 -40.48 -37.67
C GLN A 869 -11.97 -40.00 -36.89
N PHE A 870 -12.73 -39.08 -37.49
CA PHE A 870 -14.20 -39.15 -37.49
C PHE A 870 -14.71 -38.57 -38.81
N GLY A 871 -14.96 -39.46 -39.78
CA GLY A 871 -15.61 -39.12 -41.04
C GLY A 871 -17.14 -39.17 -40.90
N GLY A 872 -17.83 -38.27 -41.59
CA GLY A 872 -19.12 -38.56 -42.22
C GLY A 872 -20.40 -37.94 -41.62
N ASN A 873 -20.53 -37.71 -40.30
CA ASN A 873 -21.85 -37.37 -39.71
C ASN A 873 -21.93 -36.04 -38.93
N LEU A 874 -20.89 -35.20 -38.94
CA LEU A 874 -20.85 -33.97 -38.14
C LEU A 874 -21.69 -32.81 -38.72
N VAL A 875 -21.99 -32.85 -40.02
CA VAL A 875 -22.62 -31.72 -40.75
C VAL A 875 -24.12 -31.56 -40.42
N ARG A 876 -24.82 -32.63 -40.03
CA ARG A 876 -26.23 -32.54 -39.59
C ARG A 876 -26.38 -32.08 -38.13
N SER A 877 -25.43 -32.41 -37.25
CA SER A 877 -25.51 -32.05 -35.83
C SER A 877 -25.14 -30.59 -35.56
N ILE A 878 -24.24 -30.01 -36.34
CA ILE A 878 -23.84 -28.59 -36.20
C ILE A 878 -24.99 -27.64 -36.60
N ILE A 879 -25.81 -28.02 -37.59
CA ILE A 879 -26.98 -27.22 -38.01
C ILE A 879 -28.09 -27.23 -36.93
N CYS A 880 -28.25 -28.33 -36.18
CA CYS A 880 -29.19 -28.38 -35.05
C CYS A 880 -28.68 -27.65 -33.80
N CYS A 881 -27.37 -27.69 -33.50
CA CYS A 881 -26.82 -26.99 -32.31
C CYS A 881 -26.83 -25.46 -32.45
N VAL A 882 -26.64 -24.92 -33.66
CA VAL A 882 -26.73 -23.47 -33.91
C VAL A 882 -28.17 -22.95 -33.78
N LEU A 883 -29.18 -23.80 -34.02
CA LEU A 883 -30.59 -23.45 -33.79
C LEU A 883 -31.05 -23.65 -32.34
N TYR A 884 -30.42 -24.52 -31.55
CA TYR A 884 -30.80 -24.79 -30.16
C TYR A 884 -30.30 -23.70 -29.17
N ILE A 885 -29.21 -23.00 -29.48
CA ILE A 885 -28.67 -21.91 -28.66
C ILE A 885 -29.61 -20.67 -28.67
N SER A 886 -30.55 -20.58 -29.62
CA SER A 886 -31.57 -19.52 -29.65
C SER A 886 -32.74 -19.74 -28.69
N THR A 887 -32.95 -20.95 -28.15
CA THR A 887 -34.19 -21.31 -27.44
C THR A 887 -34.02 -21.60 -25.94
N CYS A 888 -32.80 -21.72 -25.42
CA CYS A 888 -32.54 -22.02 -24.00
C CYS A 888 -32.47 -20.79 -23.07
N LYS A 889 -33.25 -19.73 -23.33
CA LYS A 889 -33.39 -18.58 -22.41
C LYS A 889 -34.59 -18.69 -21.44
N LYS A 890 -35.19 -19.87 -21.27
CA LYS A 890 -36.47 -20.01 -20.52
C LYS A 890 -36.58 -21.17 -19.51
N ALA A 891 -35.48 -21.80 -19.09
CA ALA A 891 -35.52 -22.82 -18.04
C ALA A 891 -34.63 -22.41 -16.86
N MET A 892 -35.11 -21.46 -16.05
CA MET A 892 -34.52 -21.15 -14.75
C MET A 892 -35.64 -20.70 -13.79
N TYR A 893 -36.60 -21.58 -13.53
CA TYR A 893 -37.55 -21.49 -12.42
C TYR A 893 -38.05 -22.91 -12.11
N LEU A 894 -38.15 -23.24 -10.80
CA LEU A 894 -38.51 -24.54 -10.16
C LEU A 894 -37.28 -25.43 -9.88
N THR A 895 -36.99 -25.95 -8.67
CA THR A 895 -37.78 -26.12 -7.44
C THR A 895 -36.85 -26.46 -6.27
N ALA A 896 -37.26 -26.11 -5.04
CA ALA A 896 -36.75 -26.70 -3.79
C ALA A 896 -37.56 -27.97 -3.44
N ILE A 897 -36.94 -28.94 -2.73
CA ILE A 897 -37.43 -29.73 -1.57
C ILE A 897 -36.53 -30.97 -1.31
N GLU A 898 -35.95 -30.96 -0.10
CA GLU A 898 -35.61 -32.00 0.91
C GLU A 898 -35.19 -33.47 0.59
N GLY A 899 -34.16 -33.94 1.33
CA GLY A 899 -34.34 -35.05 2.27
C GLY A 899 -33.56 -36.38 2.12
N LEU A 900 -32.46 -36.53 2.89
CA LEU A 900 -31.93 -37.75 3.56
C LEU A 900 -31.55 -39.02 2.76
N LEU A 901 -30.25 -39.35 2.69
CA LEU A 901 -29.61 -40.53 3.33
C LEU A 901 -28.09 -40.63 3.05
N THR A 902 -27.39 -41.12 4.07
CA THR A 902 -25.94 -41.25 4.31
C THR A 902 -25.27 -42.46 3.66
N ALA A 903 -24.00 -42.34 3.20
CA ALA A 903 -22.82 -43.19 3.55
C ALA A 903 -21.73 -43.26 2.45
N GLU A 904 -20.51 -42.89 2.89
CA GLU A 904 -19.11 -43.10 2.46
C GLU A 904 -18.65 -43.63 1.07
N VAL A 905 -17.86 -42.75 0.41
CA VAL A 905 -16.49 -42.90 -0.16
C VAL A 905 -16.18 -44.01 -1.21
N ASN A 906 -15.99 -43.60 -2.48
CA ASN A 906 -14.72 -43.72 -3.22
C ASN A 906 -14.75 -43.09 -4.64
N THR A 907 -13.76 -42.24 -4.95
CA THR A 907 -13.20 -41.86 -6.27
C THR A 907 -14.09 -41.29 -7.41
N MET A 908 -14.09 -39.94 -7.51
CA MET A 908 -13.82 -39.08 -8.70
C MET A 908 -13.43 -39.81 -10.01
N THR A 909 -13.89 -39.51 -11.25
CA THR A 909 -14.56 -38.31 -11.84
C THR A 909 -15.18 -38.67 -13.21
N LEU A 910 -16.28 -38.00 -13.57
CA LEU A 910 -16.73 -37.64 -14.93
C LEU A 910 -17.60 -38.61 -15.77
N VAL A 911 -18.81 -38.95 -15.31
CA VAL A 911 -19.92 -39.40 -16.20
C VAL A 911 -21.27 -38.83 -15.74
N ILE A 912 -21.55 -37.55 -15.99
CA ILE A 912 -22.93 -37.03 -16.08
C ILE A 912 -22.95 -35.86 -17.07
N SER A 913 -23.27 -36.15 -18.34
CA SER A 913 -24.01 -35.27 -19.28
C SER A 913 -24.24 -35.99 -20.62
N LEU A 914 -24.79 -37.21 -20.58
CA LEU A 914 -25.16 -37.95 -21.81
C LEU A 914 -26.33 -38.92 -21.59
N LYS A 915 -27.22 -38.65 -20.63
CA LYS A 915 -28.42 -39.47 -20.35
C LYS A 915 -29.74 -38.69 -20.37
N ALA A 916 -29.80 -37.64 -21.18
CA ALA A 916 -31.06 -36.94 -21.52
C ALA A 916 -31.32 -36.85 -23.04
N CYS A 917 -30.51 -37.50 -23.88
CA CYS A 917 -30.65 -37.45 -25.36
C CYS A 917 -31.12 -38.75 -26.02
N ILE A 918 -31.52 -39.78 -25.27
CA ILE A 918 -32.06 -41.04 -25.84
C ILE A 918 -33.36 -41.44 -25.12
N VAL A 919 -34.36 -40.55 -25.05
CA VAL A 919 -35.81 -40.89 -24.91
C VAL A 919 -36.70 -39.77 -25.52
N ALA A 920 -36.24 -39.07 -26.55
CA ALA A 920 -37.05 -38.06 -27.25
C ALA A 920 -36.79 -38.06 -28.78
N CYS A 921 -36.46 -39.23 -29.32
CA CYS A 921 -36.34 -39.50 -30.75
C CYS A 921 -36.87 -40.91 -31.10
N GLU A 922 -37.96 -41.31 -30.47
CA GLU A 922 -38.99 -42.18 -31.07
C GLU A 922 -40.35 -41.47 -30.99
#